data_AF-A0A2U9C3F4-F1
#
_entry.id   AF-A0A2U9C3F4-F1
#
_cell.length_a   1.000
_cell.length_b   1.000
_cell.length_c   1.000
_cell.angle_alpha   90.00
_cell.angle_beta   90.00
_cell.angle_gamma   90.00
#
_symmetry.space_group_name_H-M   'P 1'
#
loop_
_entity.id
_entity.type
_entity.pdbx_description
1 polymer ?
#
loop_
_entity_poly.entity_id
_entity_poly.type
_entity_poly.pdbx_seq_one_letter_code
_entity_poly.pdbx_strand_id
1 'polypeptide(L)'
;MDTLAGIQLSPGKDLDQIAEVRAERRENLRGRNNASIWSEQVTLMRQEKDHSRKQTSTSTTMTKDSNQQRMKRENSINAQKTSIKTVIQTENFQRTFSHQTENILQKKKLRDAGVQTVSGLVTVKESDVQRLAEYLQEALWREEVVKQKLAALQESTSSLMNSSNKIWTARCSEDLLRNKIKALEAQLQVCLQKFPKDGVRKLVVQMEKQKLIYEEKALVALQRATQEKTEALSKAETLQEVQITAQAEAVKWQSLYEELKLSTGQLRETQHLSNERLQQLHSQVELSRSREAELREDVLSLRRENKELRSNICLLAEDNHILREEIQRVRDGCKESQSFEMQDVLTSEEAEPQVTLRRDSEMEEQLRHTQEKLQLKDRECEELQTELHALEQECQSSQARLSQCRDELRQLSHRRRTLEEGDLAKLSFTDGLIILCRMRTEVLLLVAGLCVLNVTSSLKICAFNIQSFGEAKANNQKVMAILLKILSRCDLCLIQEVRDSKGEAIQTLVKDLNRFDKSNSYSYVESERLGRKTYKEQYVYIYRDNVLKVKELYQYPRVDEGTNETDVFSREPFIIRFHSPTTLVKDFVLIGQHTSPKTAMKEIDELYTVFKGIYRKWKNDNVMILGDLNAGCSYVTIKGWRAVRLRSDPRFRWLIGDEQDTTVRKRTHCAYDRIIVHGREIISSVVPGSAQPFNFKESFHLTEQEALEVSDHFPVEVDLKPNHRYLLRHEL
;
A
#
# COMPACT_ATOMS: atom_id res chain seq x y z
N MET A 1 -8.58 85.53 3.06
CA MET A 1 -9.96 85.97 3.31
C MET A 1 -10.81 84.72 3.35
N ASP A 2 -11.06 84.29 4.57
CA ASP A 2 -11.58 82.99 5.00
C ASP A 2 -13.04 82.72 4.63
N THR A 3 -13.36 81.43 4.43
CA THR A 3 -14.47 80.66 5.05
C THR A 3 -14.40 79.21 4.53
N LEU A 4 -14.03 78.18 5.31
CA LEU A 4 -14.84 77.41 6.29
C LEU A 4 -16.24 77.07 5.74
N ALA A 5 -16.80 75.86 5.79
CA ALA A 5 -16.44 74.57 6.37
C ALA A 5 -17.50 73.53 5.93
N GLY A 6 -17.15 72.24 5.98
CA GLY A 6 -18.05 71.14 6.35
C GLY A 6 -18.88 70.47 5.24
N ILE A 7 -18.68 69.16 5.07
CA ILE A 7 -19.72 68.11 5.16
C ILE A 7 -18.99 66.76 5.32
N GLN A 8 -19.40 65.99 6.35
CA GLN A 8 -18.98 64.63 6.66
C GLN A 8 -19.46 63.63 5.59
N LEU A 9 -18.60 62.69 5.18
CA LEU A 9 -18.95 61.52 4.40
C LEU A 9 -19.11 60.29 5.32
N SER A 10 -20.23 59.58 5.17
CA SER A 10 -20.45 58.23 5.69
C SER A 10 -20.10 57.20 4.60
N PRO A 11 -19.41 56.08 4.89
CA PRO A 11 -18.99 55.11 3.88
C PRO A 11 -19.99 53.96 3.79
N GLY A 12 -20.73 53.87 2.69
CA GLY A 12 -21.60 52.74 2.46
C GLY A 12 -22.55 52.95 1.29
N LYS A 13 -22.00 53.00 0.06
CA LYS A 13 -22.75 52.79 -1.19
C LYS A 13 -21.92 52.68 -2.49
N ASP A 14 -20.58 52.75 -2.43
CA ASP A 14 -19.74 52.77 -3.65
C ASP A 14 -19.17 51.42 -4.11
N LEU A 15 -19.42 50.30 -3.41
CA LEU A 15 -18.85 49.01 -3.80
C LEU A 15 -19.66 48.27 -4.87
N ASP A 16 -20.98 48.49 -4.94
CA ASP A 16 -21.83 47.78 -5.90
C ASP A 16 -21.78 48.40 -7.31
N GLN A 17 -21.67 49.73 -7.43
CA GLN A 17 -21.53 50.40 -8.73
C GLN A 17 -20.19 50.10 -9.42
N ILE A 18 -19.13 49.81 -8.66
CA ILE A 18 -17.81 49.46 -9.23
C ILE A 18 -17.78 48.00 -9.72
N ALA A 19 -18.60 47.12 -9.14
CA ALA A 19 -18.72 45.73 -9.57
C ALA A 19 -19.49 45.60 -10.89
N GLU A 20 -20.55 46.40 -11.08
CA GLU A 20 -21.41 46.36 -12.26
C GLU A 20 -20.69 46.91 -13.52
N VAL A 21 -19.93 48.00 -13.38
CA VAL A 21 -19.08 48.56 -14.45
C VAL A 21 -17.93 47.62 -14.83
N ARG A 22 -17.48 46.74 -13.92
CA ARG A 22 -16.46 45.72 -14.20
C ARG A 22 -17.04 44.48 -14.89
N ALA A 23 -18.32 44.18 -14.73
CA ALA A 23 -19.00 43.07 -15.38
C ALA A 23 -19.30 43.38 -16.86
N GLU A 24 -19.84 44.55 -17.17
CA GLU A 24 -20.14 44.97 -18.56
C GLU A 24 -18.89 45.03 -19.44
N ARG A 25 -17.72 45.38 -18.87
CA ARG A 25 -16.45 45.42 -19.60
C ARG A 25 -15.88 44.03 -19.91
N ARG A 26 -16.28 43.00 -19.17
CA ARG A 26 -15.86 41.60 -19.40
C ARG A 26 -16.71 40.92 -20.48
N GLU A 27 -17.99 41.25 -20.61
CA GLU A 27 -18.84 40.73 -21.68
C GLU A 27 -18.44 41.28 -23.07
N ASN A 28 -18.09 42.56 -23.16
CA ASN A 28 -17.66 43.19 -24.41
C ASN A 28 -16.32 42.66 -24.97
N LEU A 29 -15.52 41.94 -24.19
CA LEU A 29 -14.28 41.30 -24.66
C LEU A 29 -14.46 39.82 -25.03
N ARG A 30 -15.51 39.15 -24.53
CA ARG A 30 -15.83 37.76 -24.90
C ARG A 30 -16.41 37.64 -26.31
N GLY A 31 -17.12 38.66 -26.79
CA GLY A 31 -17.70 38.70 -28.13
C GLY A 31 -16.69 38.88 -29.29
N ARG A 32 -15.43 39.21 -29.00
CA ARG A 32 -14.41 39.51 -30.04
C ARG A 32 -13.44 38.37 -30.35
N ASN A 33 -13.39 37.33 -29.51
CA ASN A 33 -12.43 36.23 -29.66
C ASN A 33 -12.99 34.95 -30.30
N ASN A 34 -14.26 34.94 -30.72
CA ASN A 34 -14.89 33.78 -31.38
C ASN A 34 -15.00 33.89 -32.91
N ALA A 35 -14.31 34.84 -33.54
CA ALA A 35 -14.33 35.00 -34.99
C ALA A 35 -12.93 35.23 -35.55
N SER A 36 -12.08 34.19 -35.55
CA SER A 36 -10.87 34.07 -36.40
C SER A 36 -10.21 32.69 -36.20
N ILE A 37 -10.81 31.62 -36.75
CA ILE A 37 -10.08 30.39 -37.07
C ILE A 37 -10.50 29.96 -38.48
N TRP A 38 -9.52 29.53 -39.28
CA TRP A 38 -9.55 28.98 -40.66
C TRP A 38 -9.61 30.07 -41.75
N SER A 39 -8.69 30.15 -42.72
CA SER A 39 -7.96 29.11 -43.47
C SER A 39 -6.77 29.74 -44.20
N GLU A 40 -5.61 29.07 -44.32
CA GLU A 40 -4.79 29.23 -45.54
C GLU A 40 -3.82 28.06 -45.76
N GLN A 41 -3.79 27.60 -47.01
CA GLN A 41 -3.15 26.39 -47.51
C GLN A 41 -1.62 26.49 -47.54
N VAL A 42 -0.98 25.36 -47.26
CA VAL A 42 0.45 25.11 -47.48
C VAL A 42 0.69 24.91 -48.98
N THR A 43 1.47 25.78 -49.59
CA THR A 43 2.08 25.54 -50.91
C THR A 43 3.60 25.55 -50.76
N LEU A 44 4.19 24.35 -50.83
CA LEU A 44 5.62 24.10 -50.96
C LEU A 44 6.06 24.50 -52.38
N MET A 45 6.95 25.48 -52.50
CA MET A 45 7.80 25.65 -53.69
C MET A 45 9.26 25.79 -53.27
N ARG A 46 10.03 24.84 -53.76
CA ARG A 46 11.46 24.60 -53.58
C ARG A 46 12.20 25.48 -54.59
N GLN A 47 13.21 26.24 -54.17
CA GLN A 47 14.29 26.66 -55.07
C GLN A 47 15.61 26.81 -54.31
N GLU A 48 16.61 26.10 -54.83
CA GLU A 48 18.00 26.07 -54.40
C GLU A 48 18.70 27.40 -54.69
N LYS A 49 19.62 27.82 -53.81
CA LYS A 49 20.93 28.26 -54.27
C LYS A 49 22.02 28.16 -53.20
N ASP A 50 23.15 27.71 -53.71
CA ASP A 50 24.32 27.15 -53.08
C ASP A 50 25.39 28.22 -52.74
N HIS A 51 26.46 27.81 -52.03
CA HIS A 51 27.82 28.42 -51.90
C HIS A 51 28.27 29.14 -50.60
N SER A 52 28.87 28.33 -49.71
CA SER A 52 30.31 28.26 -49.31
C SER A 52 31.14 29.45 -48.72
N ARG A 53 31.88 29.08 -47.65
CA ARG A 53 33.21 29.58 -47.13
C ARG A 53 33.22 30.93 -46.38
N LYS A 54 33.99 31.17 -45.31
CA LYS A 54 35.01 30.45 -44.48
C LYS A 54 35.32 31.36 -43.26
N GLN A 55 35.73 30.75 -42.12
CA GLN A 55 36.70 31.18 -41.08
C GLN A 55 36.85 32.69 -40.75
N THR A 56 36.98 33.14 -39.49
CA THR A 56 38.11 32.83 -38.61
C THR A 56 37.86 33.35 -37.19
N SER A 57 38.38 32.60 -36.22
CA SER A 57 38.50 32.86 -34.79
C SER A 57 39.62 33.86 -34.45
N THR A 58 39.47 34.65 -33.37
CA THR A 58 40.61 34.95 -32.47
C THR A 58 40.13 35.28 -31.04
N SER A 59 40.85 34.65 -30.11
CA SER A 59 40.79 34.70 -28.65
C SER A 59 41.33 36.01 -28.06
N THR A 60 41.14 36.20 -26.73
CA THR A 60 42.16 36.60 -25.71
C THR A 60 41.49 37.51 -24.65
N THR A 61 41.10 37.00 -23.45
CA THR A 61 41.80 37.10 -22.12
C THR A 61 42.05 38.56 -21.65
N MET A 62 41.93 39.01 -20.39
CA MET A 62 41.91 38.42 -19.04
C MET A 62 41.50 39.50 -18.00
N THR A 63 41.06 39.04 -16.81
CA THR A 63 41.36 39.53 -15.43
C THR A 63 40.93 40.89 -14.85
N LYS A 64 40.42 40.77 -13.60
CA LYS A 64 40.67 41.61 -12.40
C LYS A 64 40.05 43.02 -12.39
N ASP A 65 39.62 43.62 -11.29
CA ASP A 65 39.71 43.35 -9.85
C ASP A 65 38.70 44.28 -9.12
N SER A 66 38.32 43.90 -7.90
CA SER A 66 38.20 44.75 -6.70
C SER A 66 37.57 46.16 -6.79
N ASN A 67 36.46 46.39 -6.06
CA ASN A 67 36.52 46.97 -4.70
C ASN A 67 35.15 47.41 -4.17
N GLN A 68 34.86 46.92 -2.97
CA GLN A 68 33.90 47.47 -2.03
C GLN A 68 34.35 48.86 -1.58
N GLN A 69 33.43 49.83 -1.60
CA GLN A 69 33.48 50.91 -0.61
C GLN A 69 32.07 51.27 -0.13
N ARG A 70 32.04 51.39 1.18
CA ARG A 70 30.94 51.48 2.14
C ARG A 70 30.55 52.94 2.32
N MET A 71 29.25 53.25 2.35
CA MET A 71 28.72 54.34 3.18
C MET A 71 27.39 53.94 3.83
N LYS A 72 27.40 54.07 5.16
CA LYS A 72 26.30 53.88 6.11
C LYS A 72 25.41 55.13 6.14
N ARG A 73 24.11 54.93 6.38
CA ARG A 73 23.33 55.44 7.54
C ARG A 73 21.84 55.16 7.29
N GLU A 74 21.25 54.26 8.07
CA GLU A 74 20.53 54.50 9.34
C GLU A 74 19.12 55.07 9.11
N ASN A 75 18.12 54.24 9.41
CA ASN A 75 16.97 54.67 10.20
C ASN A 75 16.43 53.48 11.00
N SER A 76 16.43 53.66 12.31
CA SER A 76 15.93 52.77 13.36
C SER A 76 14.56 53.26 13.79
N ILE A 77 13.53 52.39 13.78
CA ILE A 77 12.39 52.52 14.69
C ILE A 77 11.98 51.11 15.18
N ASN A 78 12.21 50.89 16.48
CA ASN A 78 11.51 50.06 17.47
C ASN A 78 10.74 48.80 17.03
N ALA A 79 11.29 47.64 17.39
CA ALA A 79 10.49 46.47 17.77
C ALA A 79 10.90 46.04 19.19
N GLN A 80 10.11 46.51 20.16
CA GLN A 80 10.22 46.14 21.57
C GLN A 80 9.47 44.83 21.78
N LYS A 81 10.18 43.80 22.25
CA LYS A 81 9.74 42.68 23.09
C LYS A 81 8.23 42.33 23.10
N THR A 82 7.88 41.25 22.42
CA THR A 82 6.92 40.22 22.90
C THR A 82 7.31 38.85 22.34
N SER A 83 8.47 38.34 22.76
CA SER A 83 8.63 36.90 22.87
C SER A 83 7.97 36.45 24.17
N ILE A 84 7.44 35.22 24.15
CA ILE A 84 6.79 34.49 25.26
C ILE A 84 5.27 34.75 25.39
N LYS A 85 4.46 34.20 24.45
CA LYS A 85 3.11 33.69 24.79
C LYS A 85 2.36 32.84 23.74
N THR A 86 2.98 32.37 22.66
CA THR A 86 2.25 31.62 21.61
C THR A 86 2.71 30.17 21.38
N VAL A 87 3.59 29.65 22.24
CA VAL A 87 4.06 28.24 22.16
C VAL A 87 3.50 27.37 23.31
N ILE A 88 2.69 27.93 24.22
CA ILE A 88 2.12 27.18 25.37
C ILE A 88 0.62 26.83 25.16
N GLN A 89 -0.03 27.30 24.09
CA GLN A 89 -1.46 27.03 23.88
C GLN A 89 -1.78 25.84 22.95
N THR A 90 -0.81 25.32 22.19
CA THR A 90 -1.03 24.16 21.32
C THR A 90 -0.72 22.81 21.99
N GLU A 91 0.08 22.78 23.06
CA GLU A 91 0.39 21.54 23.79
C GLU A 91 -0.65 21.15 24.86
N ASN A 92 -1.54 22.07 25.27
CA ASN A 92 -2.56 21.79 26.28
C ASN A 92 -3.91 21.33 25.70
N PHE A 93 -4.15 21.41 24.39
CA PHE A 93 -5.38 20.90 23.78
C PHE A 93 -5.31 19.40 23.44
N GLN A 94 -4.11 18.86 23.16
CA GLN A 94 -3.91 17.42 22.88
C GLN A 94 -3.78 16.56 24.15
N ARG A 95 -3.30 17.14 25.28
CA ARG A 95 -3.25 16.41 26.56
C ARG A 95 -4.61 16.23 27.22
N THR A 96 -5.55 17.15 27.00
CA THR A 96 -6.86 17.10 27.66
C THR A 96 -7.82 16.09 27.01
N PHE A 97 -7.64 15.79 25.71
CA PHE A 97 -8.44 14.78 25.00
C PHE A 97 -7.97 13.34 25.25
N SER A 98 -6.67 13.15 25.53
CA SER A 98 -6.11 11.82 25.86
C SER A 98 -6.49 11.36 27.27
N HIS A 99 -6.55 12.27 28.25
CA HIS A 99 -6.90 11.92 29.64
C HIS A 99 -8.40 11.65 29.89
N GLN A 100 -9.30 12.11 29.01
CA GLN A 100 -10.72 11.76 29.09
C GLN A 100 -11.03 10.40 28.46
N THR A 101 -10.21 9.94 27.52
CA THR A 101 -10.42 8.67 26.79
C THR A 101 -9.88 7.47 27.59
N GLU A 102 -8.83 7.66 28.40
CA GLU A 102 -8.29 6.61 29.28
C GLU A 102 -9.13 6.37 30.56
N ASN A 103 -9.88 7.35 31.04
CA ASN A 103 -10.72 7.19 32.23
C ASN A 103 -12.06 6.47 31.97
N ILE A 104 -12.48 6.34 30.71
CA ILE A 104 -13.70 5.60 30.35
C ILE A 104 -13.41 4.10 30.15
N LEU A 105 -12.14 3.72 29.92
CA LEU A 105 -11.73 2.32 29.68
C LEU A 105 -11.30 1.57 30.95
N GLN A 106 -11.24 2.22 32.11
CA GLN A 106 -10.85 1.58 33.39
C GLN A 106 -12.03 1.18 34.31
N LYS A 107 -13.28 1.34 33.88
CA LYS A 107 -14.46 0.90 34.65
C LYS A 107 -15.41 0.03 33.82
N LYS A 108 -14.96 -1.15 33.40
CA LYS A 108 -15.84 -2.32 33.14
C LYS A 108 -15.04 -3.61 32.92
N LYS A 109 -14.38 -4.08 33.99
CA LYS A 109 -14.23 -5.52 34.23
C LYS A 109 -15.21 -5.89 35.33
N LEU A 110 -16.43 -6.30 34.96
CA LEU A 110 -17.30 -7.07 35.83
C LEU A 110 -18.38 -7.78 35.00
N ARG A 111 -18.23 -9.11 34.97
CA ARG A 111 -19.20 -10.17 34.63
C ARG A 111 -19.62 -10.32 33.16
N ASP A 112 -18.99 -11.29 32.50
CA ASP A 112 -19.71 -12.17 31.59
C ASP A 112 -20.56 -13.13 32.43
N ALA A 113 -21.88 -13.05 32.26
CA ALA A 113 -22.83 -14.10 32.55
C ALA A 113 -23.96 -13.97 31.52
N GLY A 114 -24.28 -15.09 30.86
CA GLY A 114 -25.03 -15.10 29.60
C GLY A 114 -26.54 -14.88 29.70
N VAL A 115 -27.19 -15.47 28.70
CA VAL A 115 -28.63 -15.67 28.49
C VAL A 115 -29.34 -14.62 27.62
N GLN A 116 -30.08 -15.16 26.66
CA GLN A 116 -31.10 -14.52 25.81
C GLN A 116 -32.08 -13.66 26.62
N THR A 117 -32.69 -12.64 26.00
CA THR A 117 -34.14 -12.57 25.69
C THR A 117 -34.66 -11.13 25.52
N VAL A 118 -35.78 -11.05 24.77
CA VAL A 118 -36.90 -10.08 24.79
C VAL A 118 -36.89 -8.91 23.78
N SER A 119 -37.99 -8.88 23.02
CA SER A 119 -38.48 -7.83 22.13
C SER A 119 -38.40 -6.43 22.73
N GLY A 120 -37.83 -5.48 21.98
CA GLY A 120 -38.03 -4.03 22.19
C GLY A 120 -36.79 -3.17 22.46
N LEU A 121 -35.59 -3.74 22.65
CA LEU A 121 -34.36 -2.95 22.77
C LEU A 121 -33.40 -3.24 21.61
N VAL A 122 -33.12 -2.23 20.79
CA VAL A 122 -32.06 -2.29 19.78
C VAL A 122 -30.71 -2.30 20.51
N THR A 123 -30.19 -3.48 20.80
CA THR A 123 -28.82 -3.63 21.29
C THR A 123 -27.86 -3.42 20.12
N VAL A 124 -27.27 -2.23 20.02
CA VAL A 124 -26.22 -1.94 19.05
C VAL A 124 -25.02 -2.81 19.39
N LYS A 125 -24.58 -3.64 18.44
CA LYS A 125 -23.40 -4.49 18.62
C LYS A 125 -22.17 -3.59 18.77
N GLU A 126 -21.29 -3.92 19.70
CA GLU A 126 -20.04 -3.18 19.92
C GLU A 126 -19.19 -3.06 18.64
N SER A 127 -19.24 -4.08 17.78
CA SER A 127 -18.63 -4.09 16.46
C SER A 127 -19.18 -3.02 15.51
N ASP A 128 -20.47 -2.71 15.60
CA ASP A 128 -21.10 -1.65 14.76
C ASP A 128 -20.74 -0.26 15.28
N VAL A 129 -20.56 -0.09 16.59
CA VAL A 129 -20.07 1.15 17.20
C VAL A 129 -18.60 1.40 16.83
N GLN A 130 -17.76 0.36 16.87
CA GLN A 130 -16.36 0.44 16.43
C GLN A 130 -16.25 0.80 14.95
N ARG A 131 -17.04 0.16 14.09
CA ARG A 131 -17.06 0.49 12.65
C ARG A 131 -17.54 1.92 12.38
N LEU A 132 -18.52 2.41 13.14
CA LEU A 132 -18.95 3.81 13.04
C LEU A 132 -17.85 4.78 13.49
N ALA A 133 -17.09 4.44 14.54
CA ALA A 133 -15.96 5.23 15.00
C ALA A 133 -14.85 5.30 13.93
N GLU A 134 -14.56 4.19 13.24
CA GLU A 134 -13.62 4.14 12.12
C GLU A 134 -14.07 5.05 10.97
N TYR A 135 -15.35 4.99 10.58
CA TYR A 135 -15.89 5.87 9.52
C TYR A 135 -15.87 7.35 9.91
N LEU A 136 -16.15 7.67 11.18
CA LEU A 136 -16.05 9.05 11.68
C LEU A 136 -14.61 9.55 11.66
N GLN A 137 -13.65 8.70 12.03
CA GLN A 137 -12.23 9.04 12.02
C GLN A 137 -11.71 9.26 10.59
N GLU A 138 -12.15 8.43 9.64
CA GLU A 138 -11.85 8.61 8.22
C GLU A 138 -12.49 9.90 7.67
N ALA A 139 -13.75 10.18 8.01
CA ALA A 139 -14.44 11.40 7.59
C ALA A 139 -13.75 12.67 8.13
N LEU A 140 -13.33 12.65 9.39
CA LEU A 140 -12.60 13.76 10.02
C LEU A 140 -11.24 13.99 9.35
N TRP A 141 -10.53 12.90 9.03
CA TRP A 141 -9.26 12.99 8.31
C TRP A 141 -9.45 13.57 6.90
N ARG A 142 -10.48 13.14 6.16
CA ARG A 142 -10.82 13.69 4.84
C ARG A 142 -11.16 15.18 4.93
N GLU A 143 -11.91 15.61 5.95
CA GLU A 143 -12.22 17.02 6.19
C GLU A 143 -10.95 17.86 6.42
N GLU A 144 -10.02 17.36 7.24
CA GLU A 144 -8.75 18.04 7.53
C GLU A 144 -7.88 18.19 6.28
N VAL A 145 -7.80 17.14 5.46
CA VAL A 145 -7.08 17.20 4.16
C VAL A 145 -7.71 18.23 3.23
N VAL A 146 -9.04 18.35 3.20
CA VAL A 146 -9.73 19.37 2.38
C VAL A 146 -9.44 20.78 2.90
N LYS A 147 -9.42 20.98 4.23
CA LYS A 147 -9.05 22.28 4.83
C LYS A 147 -7.62 22.69 4.48
N GLN A 148 -6.67 21.76 4.54
CA GLN A 148 -5.28 22.01 4.15
C GLN A 148 -5.16 22.37 2.67
N LYS A 149 -5.87 21.66 1.79
CA LYS A 149 -5.92 22.00 0.35
C LYS A 149 -6.53 23.37 0.10
N LEU A 150 -7.59 23.74 0.83
CA LEU A 150 -8.21 25.06 0.74
C LEU A 150 -7.25 26.17 1.18
N ALA A 151 -6.52 25.97 2.28
CA ALA A 151 -5.51 26.92 2.75
C ALA A 151 -4.39 27.13 1.72
N ALA A 152 -3.87 26.05 1.11
CA ALA A 152 -2.85 26.13 0.07
C ALA A 152 -3.36 26.85 -1.19
N LEU A 153 -4.62 26.63 -1.58
CA LEU A 153 -5.26 27.35 -2.69
C LEU A 153 -5.44 28.84 -2.38
N GLN A 154 -5.83 29.20 -1.16
CA GLN A 154 -5.95 30.59 -0.71
C GLN A 154 -4.59 31.30 -0.72
N GLU A 155 -3.53 30.66 -0.23
CA GLU A 155 -2.17 31.20 -0.26
C GLU A 155 -1.67 31.39 -1.70
N SER A 156 -1.87 30.39 -2.56
CA SER A 156 -1.50 30.47 -3.97
C SER A 156 -2.25 31.59 -4.70
N THR A 157 -3.53 31.77 -4.41
CA THR A 157 -4.36 32.85 -4.97
C THR A 157 -3.87 34.22 -4.50
N SER A 158 -3.52 34.36 -3.23
CA SER A 158 -2.94 35.60 -2.68
C SER A 158 -1.59 35.93 -3.32
N SER A 159 -0.73 34.93 -3.49
CA SER A 159 0.56 35.07 -4.17
C SER A 159 0.39 35.53 -5.63
N LEU A 160 -0.54 34.90 -6.36
CA LEU A 160 -0.86 35.27 -7.75
C LEU A 160 -1.42 36.69 -7.86
N MET A 161 -2.26 37.10 -6.91
CA MET A 161 -2.81 38.46 -6.86
C MET A 161 -1.71 39.49 -6.62
N ASN A 162 -0.77 39.20 -5.71
CA ASN A 162 0.39 40.04 -5.44
C ASN A 162 1.34 40.12 -6.65
N SER A 163 1.60 39.01 -7.35
CA SER A 163 2.43 39.04 -8.56
C SER A 163 1.75 39.83 -9.69
N SER A 164 0.43 39.66 -9.86
CA SER A 164 -0.36 40.43 -10.82
C SER A 164 -0.29 41.92 -10.54
N ASN A 165 -0.44 42.33 -9.27
CA ASN A 165 -0.35 43.73 -8.87
C ASN A 165 1.05 44.33 -9.13
N LYS A 166 2.12 43.57 -8.86
CA LYS A 166 3.50 43.96 -9.20
C LYS A 166 3.68 44.16 -10.71
N ILE A 167 3.14 43.26 -11.53
CA ILE A 167 3.19 43.37 -13.00
C ILE A 167 2.44 44.60 -13.49
N TRP A 168 1.24 44.85 -12.95
CA TRP A 168 0.46 46.06 -13.27
C TRP A 168 1.21 47.34 -12.90
N THR A 169 1.79 47.39 -11.70
CA THR A 169 2.57 48.55 -11.23
C THR A 169 3.79 48.80 -12.12
N ALA A 170 4.50 47.73 -12.50
CA ALA A 170 5.64 47.81 -13.40
C ALA A 170 5.23 48.37 -14.78
N ARG A 171 4.11 47.90 -15.35
CA ARG A 171 3.58 48.43 -16.62
C ARG A 171 3.20 49.91 -16.53
N CYS A 172 2.55 50.33 -15.45
CA CYS A 172 2.26 51.76 -15.25
C CYS A 172 3.53 52.61 -15.15
N SER A 173 4.59 52.09 -14.52
CA SER A 173 5.88 52.78 -14.45
C SER A 173 6.60 52.83 -15.81
N GLU A 174 6.46 51.79 -16.63
CA GLU A 174 6.96 51.73 -18.00
C GLU A 174 6.29 52.80 -18.88
N ASP A 175 4.95 52.92 -18.80
CA ASP A 175 4.21 53.95 -19.53
C ASP A 175 4.61 55.37 -19.11
N LEU A 176 4.84 55.59 -17.81
CA LEU A 176 5.32 56.88 -17.30
C LEU A 176 6.72 57.23 -17.84
N LEU A 177 7.63 56.25 -17.84
CA LEU A 177 8.98 56.41 -18.38
C LEU A 177 8.93 56.66 -19.89
N ARG A 178 8.07 55.95 -20.62
CA ARG A 178 7.89 56.11 -22.06
C ARG A 178 7.38 57.51 -22.42
N ASN A 179 6.46 58.05 -21.62
CA ASN A 179 6.00 59.44 -21.77
C ASN A 179 7.10 60.46 -21.47
N LYS A 180 7.94 60.20 -20.46
CA LYS A 180 9.08 61.06 -20.12
C LYS A 180 10.17 61.04 -21.20
N ILE A 181 10.44 59.87 -21.79
CA ILE A 181 11.35 59.73 -22.93
C ILE A 181 10.84 60.53 -24.13
N LYS A 182 9.56 60.39 -24.50
CA LYS A 182 8.94 61.18 -25.58
C LYS A 182 9.06 62.69 -25.34
N ALA A 183 8.90 63.14 -24.10
CA ALA A 183 9.06 64.55 -23.75
C ALA A 183 10.52 65.03 -23.89
N LEU A 184 11.50 64.22 -23.45
CA LEU A 184 12.92 64.51 -23.62
C LEU A 184 13.36 64.48 -25.09
N GLU A 185 12.81 63.56 -25.88
CA GLU A 185 13.02 63.49 -27.34
C GLU A 185 12.48 64.75 -28.03
N ALA A 186 11.29 65.22 -27.65
CA ALA A 186 10.74 66.48 -28.16
C ALA A 186 11.60 67.70 -27.77
N GLN A 187 12.12 67.73 -26.54
CA GLN A 187 13.04 68.79 -26.09
C GLN A 187 14.38 68.74 -26.82
N LEU A 188 14.95 67.56 -27.04
CA LEU A 188 16.18 67.37 -27.80
C LEU A 188 16.01 67.83 -29.26
N GLN A 189 14.87 67.52 -29.88
CA GLN A 189 14.55 67.95 -31.25
C GLN A 189 14.52 69.47 -31.38
N VAL A 190 14.06 70.18 -30.35
CA VAL A 190 14.08 71.65 -30.28
C VAL A 190 15.51 72.18 -30.08
N CYS A 191 16.31 71.53 -29.22
CA CYS A 191 17.70 71.90 -29.00
C CYS A 191 18.58 71.71 -30.24
N LEU A 192 18.33 70.67 -31.05
CA LEU A 192 19.07 70.38 -32.28
C LEU A 192 18.99 71.50 -33.33
N GLN A 193 18.01 72.42 -33.25
CA GLN A 193 17.93 73.58 -34.15
C GLN A 193 18.89 74.73 -33.79
N LYS A 194 19.61 74.68 -32.66
CA LYS A 194 20.46 75.78 -32.19
C LYS A 194 21.81 75.35 -31.60
N PHE A 195 22.63 74.55 -32.28
CA PHE A 195 24.02 74.31 -31.82
C PHE A 195 25.06 74.10 -32.94
N PRO A 196 26.36 74.36 -32.69
CA PRO A 196 27.45 74.22 -33.67
C PRO A 196 27.68 72.75 -34.06
N LYS A 197 27.95 72.52 -35.36
CA LYS A 197 27.87 71.23 -36.06
C LYS A 197 28.73 70.07 -35.49
N ASP A 198 29.77 70.34 -34.70
CA ASP A 198 30.69 69.30 -34.22
C ASP A 198 30.36 68.72 -32.85
N GLY A 199 29.79 69.52 -31.93
CA GLY A 199 29.30 69.02 -30.63
C GLY A 199 28.04 68.18 -30.79
N VAL A 200 27.17 68.58 -31.73
CA VAL A 200 25.93 67.87 -32.07
C VAL A 200 26.20 66.48 -32.64
N ARG A 201 27.19 66.33 -33.54
CA ARG A 201 27.54 65.01 -34.11
C ARG A 201 28.00 64.02 -33.04
N LYS A 202 28.83 64.44 -32.08
CA LYS A 202 29.28 63.55 -30.99
C LYS A 202 28.13 63.12 -30.10
N LEU A 203 27.23 64.06 -29.75
CA LEU A 203 26.06 63.75 -28.93
C LEU A 203 25.10 62.81 -29.67
N VAL A 204 24.85 63.04 -30.96
CA VAL A 204 23.99 62.17 -31.79
C VAL A 204 24.56 60.75 -31.86
N VAL A 205 25.87 60.59 -32.11
CA VAL A 205 26.51 59.26 -32.12
C VAL A 205 26.42 58.57 -30.76
N GLN A 206 26.55 59.31 -29.66
CA GLN A 206 26.41 58.77 -28.31
C GLN A 206 24.97 58.35 -28.00
N MET A 207 23.99 59.14 -28.44
CA MET A 207 22.56 58.82 -28.29
C MET A 207 22.15 57.63 -29.17
N GLU A 208 22.69 57.51 -30.39
CA GLU A 208 22.50 56.35 -31.26
C GLU A 208 23.01 55.07 -30.60
N LYS A 209 24.18 55.13 -29.95
CA LYS A 209 24.75 54.01 -29.21
C LYS A 209 23.89 53.62 -28.00
N GLN A 210 23.35 54.60 -27.27
CA GLN A 210 22.44 54.31 -26.15
C GLN A 210 21.11 53.73 -26.62
N LYS A 211 20.55 54.25 -27.73
CA LYS A 211 19.34 53.72 -28.36
C LYS A 211 19.50 52.24 -28.70
N LEU A 212 20.60 51.85 -29.35
CA LEU A 212 20.87 50.45 -29.70
C LEU A 212 20.92 49.54 -28.46
N ILE A 213 21.52 50.01 -27.36
CA ILE A 213 21.57 49.24 -26.10
C ILE A 213 20.17 49.08 -25.49
N TYR A 214 19.32 50.11 -25.55
CA TYR A 214 17.96 50.02 -25.06
C TYR A 214 17.08 49.13 -25.95
N GLU A 215 17.24 49.19 -27.27
CA GLU A 215 16.56 48.31 -28.22
C GLU A 215 16.93 46.84 -28.01
N GLU A 216 18.22 46.53 -27.82
CA GLU A 216 18.69 45.17 -27.51
C GLU A 216 18.08 44.66 -26.19
N LYS A 217 18.10 45.48 -25.14
CA LYS A 217 17.49 45.11 -23.84
C LYS A 217 15.98 44.90 -23.93
N ALA A 218 15.27 45.75 -24.69
CA ALA A 218 13.84 45.62 -24.90
C ALA A 218 13.50 44.34 -25.69
N LEU A 219 14.32 44.00 -26.70
CA LEU A 219 14.14 42.79 -27.49
C LEU A 219 14.35 41.53 -26.65
N VAL A 220 15.38 41.50 -25.80
CA VAL A 220 15.62 40.39 -24.86
C VAL A 220 14.48 40.27 -23.83
N ALA A 221 13.98 41.39 -23.31
CA ALA A 221 12.85 41.40 -22.38
C ALA A 221 11.57 40.87 -23.03
N LEU A 222 11.28 41.28 -24.27
CA LEU A 222 10.15 40.77 -25.05
C LEU A 222 10.27 39.29 -25.35
N GLN A 223 11.46 38.81 -25.74
CA GLN A 223 11.72 37.38 -25.96
C GLN A 223 11.53 36.55 -24.68
N ARG A 224 11.98 37.06 -23.53
CA ARG A 224 11.73 36.40 -22.23
C ARG A 224 10.23 36.36 -21.93
N ALA A 225 9.52 37.48 -22.10
CA ALA A 225 8.09 37.56 -21.82
C ALA A 225 7.26 36.66 -22.74
N THR A 226 7.62 36.53 -24.03
CA THR A 226 6.96 35.60 -24.94
C THR A 226 7.24 34.14 -24.57
N GLN A 227 8.47 33.82 -24.16
CA GLN A 227 8.82 32.47 -23.68
C GLN A 227 8.07 32.11 -22.40
N GLU A 228 7.98 33.01 -21.42
CA GLU A 228 7.21 32.78 -20.20
C GLU A 228 5.71 32.60 -20.51
N LYS A 229 5.18 33.35 -21.49
CA LYS A 229 3.79 33.20 -21.96
C LYS A 229 3.55 31.83 -22.62
N THR A 230 4.45 31.36 -23.48
CA THR A 230 4.29 30.05 -24.15
C THR A 230 4.39 28.91 -23.14
N GLU A 231 5.30 29.02 -22.16
CA GLU A 231 5.39 28.06 -21.06
C GLU A 231 4.13 28.04 -20.18
N ALA A 232 3.57 29.21 -19.87
CA ALA A 232 2.31 29.31 -19.11
C ALA A 232 1.12 28.71 -19.88
N LEU A 233 1.04 28.94 -21.19
CA LEU A 233 -0.01 28.36 -22.04
C LEU A 233 0.10 26.84 -22.13
N SER A 234 1.31 26.31 -22.34
CA SER A 234 1.56 24.86 -22.35
C SER A 234 1.16 24.23 -21.00
N LYS A 235 1.49 24.87 -19.87
CA LYS A 235 1.04 24.42 -18.54
C LYS A 235 -0.48 24.42 -18.41
N ALA A 236 -1.16 25.46 -18.90
CA ALA A 236 -2.61 25.54 -18.86
C ALA A 236 -3.29 24.41 -19.66
N GLU A 237 -2.78 24.09 -20.86
CA GLU A 237 -3.26 22.94 -21.65
C GLU A 237 -3.06 21.62 -20.92
N THR A 238 -1.89 21.40 -20.32
CA THR A 238 -1.65 20.16 -19.55
C THR A 238 -2.60 20.02 -18.36
N LEU A 239 -2.88 21.12 -17.65
CA LEU A 239 -3.85 21.11 -16.54
C LEU A 239 -5.28 20.84 -17.03
N GLN A 240 -5.65 21.34 -18.21
CA GLN A 240 -6.95 21.07 -18.81
C GLN A 240 -7.09 19.59 -19.19
N GLU A 241 -6.07 18.96 -19.77
CA GLU A 241 -6.07 17.53 -20.07
C GLU A 241 -6.18 16.66 -18.79
N VAL A 242 -5.46 17.04 -17.74
CA VAL A 242 -5.54 16.37 -16.43
C VAL A 242 -6.94 16.53 -15.83
N GLN A 243 -7.55 17.72 -15.92
CA GLN A 243 -8.91 17.95 -15.44
C GLN A 243 -9.94 17.06 -16.16
N ILE A 244 -9.86 16.96 -17.49
CA ILE A 244 -10.76 16.10 -18.28
C ILE A 244 -10.58 14.63 -17.88
N THR A 245 -9.34 14.20 -17.68
CA THR A 245 -9.03 12.82 -17.26
C THR A 245 -9.59 12.54 -15.87
N ALA A 246 -9.38 13.43 -14.91
CA ALA A 246 -9.91 13.32 -13.55
C ALA A 246 -11.46 13.30 -13.53
N GLN A 247 -12.11 14.08 -14.40
CA GLN A 247 -13.56 14.05 -14.57
C GLN A 247 -14.05 12.70 -15.12
N ALA A 248 -13.37 12.14 -16.12
CA ALA A 248 -13.71 10.83 -16.67
C ALA A 248 -13.55 9.71 -15.63
N GLU A 249 -12.50 9.77 -14.81
CA GLU A 249 -12.29 8.83 -13.70
C GLU A 249 -13.36 8.96 -12.63
N ALA A 250 -13.75 10.18 -12.25
CA ALA A 250 -14.82 10.42 -11.28
C ALA A 250 -16.16 9.80 -11.73
N VAL A 251 -16.53 9.98 -13.01
CA VAL A 251 -17.74 9.37 -13.59
C VAL A 251 -17.65 7.84 -13.56
N LYS A 252 -16.48 7.27 -13.89
CA LYS A 252 -16.25 5.82 -13.81
C LYS A 252 -16.41 5.29 -12.39
N TRP A 253 -15.82 5.96 -11.40
CA TRP A 253 -15.96 5.58 -9.99
C TRP A 253 -17.40 5.65 -9.50
N GLN A 254 -18.15 6.67 -9.94
CA GLN A 254 -19.57 6.79 -9.63
C GLN A 254 -20.39 5.63 -10.19
N SER A 255 -20.10 5.22 -11.44
CA SER A 255 -20.74 4.05 -12.06
C SER A 255 -20.48 2.76 -11.27
N LEU A 256 -19.23 2.51 -10.90
CA LEU A 256 -18.85 1.32 -10.12
C LEU A 256 -19.48 1.33 -8.73
N TYR A 257 -19.61 2.50 -8.12
CA TYR A 257 -20.26 2.64 -6.82
C TYR A 257 -21.74 2.26 -6.89
N GLU A 258 -22.49 2.75 -7.90
CA GLU A 258 -23.90 2.37 -8.05
C GLU A 258 -24.06 0.88 -8.39
N GLU A 259 -23.18 0.29 -9.19
CA GLU A 259 -23.18 -1.16 -9.46
C GLU A 259 -22.96 -1.99 -8.18
N LEU A 260 -21.96 -1.61 -7.37
CA LEU A 260 -21.68 -2.27 -6.10
C LEU A 260 -22.85 -2.12 -5.12
N LYS A 261 -23.47 -0.95 -5.06
CA LYS A 261 -24.65 -0.68 -4.24
C LYS A 261 -25.84 -1.55 -4.66
N LEU A 262 -26.04 -1.76 -5.96
CA LEU A 262 -27.09 -2.64 -6.48
C LEU A 262 -26.80 -4.11 -6.12
N SER A 263 -25.56 -4.56 -6.33
CA SER A 263 -25.13 -5.92 -6.01
C SER A 263 -25.22 -6.24 -4.51
N THR A 264 -24.82 -5.30 -3.65
CA THR A 264 -24.94 -5.46 -2.20
C THR A 264 -26.41 -5.44 -1.73
N GLY A 265 -27.29 -4.72 -2.42
CA GLY A 265 -28.74 -4.79 -2.22
C GLY A 265 -29.28 -6.19 -2.53
N GLN A 266 -28.97 -6.73 -3.70
CA GLN A 266 -29.39 -8.08 -4.12
C GLN A 266 -28.88 -9.17 -3.17
N LEU A 267 -27.63 -9.06 -2.72
CA LEU A 267 -27.05 -10.01 -1.77
C LEU A 267 -27.80 -9.98 -0.43
N ARG A 268 -28.20 -8.79 0.03
CA ARG A 268 -28.97 -8.62 1.27
C ARG A 268 -30.37 -9.23 1.15
N GLU A 269 -31.06 -9.05 0.03
CA GLU A 269 -32.35 -9.70 -0.22
C GLU A 269 -32.20 -11.23 -0.24
N THR A 270 -31.16 -11.75 -0.92
CA THR A 270 -30.87 -13.18 -0.96
C THR A 270 -30.58 -13.74 0.43
N GLN A 271 -29.81 -13.02 1.25
CA GLN A 271 -29.54 -13.38 2.63
C GLN A 271 -30.82 -13.39 3.48
N HIS A 272 -31.72 -12.42 3.28
CA HIS A 272 -33.01 -12.37 3.96
C HIS A 272 -33.87 -13.60 3.62
N LEU A 273 -34.01 -13.92 2.34
CA LEU A 273 -34.72 -15.11 1.85
C LEU A 273 -34.12 -16.41 2.40
N SER A 274 -32.79 -16.50 2.46
CA SER A 274 -32.11 -17.66 3.03
C SER A 274 -32.39 -17.79 4.53
N ASN A 275 -32.43 -16.68 5.27
CA ASN A 275 -32.73 -16.69 6.70
C ASN A 275 -34.19 -17.09 6.97
N GLU A 276 -35.14 -16.62 6.16
CA GLU A 276 -36.54 -17.06 6.27
C GLU A 276 -36.69 -18.56 6.05
N ARG A 277 -36.01 -19.12 5.04
CA ARG A 277 -35.99 -20.57 4.80
C ARG A 277 -35.38 -21.35 5.98
N LEU A 278 -34.29 -20.83 6.56
CA LEU A 278 -33.68 -21.44 7.74
C LEU A 278 -34.63 -21.43 8.94
N GLN A 279 -35.38 -20.34 9.15
CA GLN A 279 -36.39 -20.27 10.21
C GLN A 279 -37.53 -21.26 9.98
N GLN A 280 -37.99 -21.43 8.73
CA GLN A 280 -39.00 -22.44 8.38
C GLN A 280 -38.50 -23.86 8.61
N LEU A 281 -37.27 -24.17 8.25
CA LEU A 281 -36.67 -25.48 8.52
C LEU A 281 -36.49 -25.71 10.01
N HIS A 282 -36.10 -24.67 10.76
CA HIS A 282 -35.95 -24.76 12.21
C HIS A 282 -37.28 -25.10 12.89
N SER A 283 -38.38 -24.43 12.53
CA SER A 283 -39.69 -24.73 13.10
C SER A 283 -40.19 -26.13 12.72
N GLN A 284 -39.92 -26.60 11.50
CA GLN A 284 -40.23 -27.97 11.11
C GLN A 284 -39.46 -29.00 11.95
N VAL A 285 -38.16 -28.77 12.18
CA VAL A 285 -37.34 -29.66 13.01
C VAL A 285 -37.83 -29.68 14.45
N GLU A 286 -38.25 -28.55 15.02
CA GLU A 286 -38.84 -28.52 16.36
C GLU A 286 -40.15 -29.31 16.44
N LEU A 287 -41.03 -29.17 15.46
CA LEU A 287 -42.27 -29.96 15.37
C LEU A 287 -41.99 -31.46 15.28
N SER A 288 -41.01 -31.87 14.45
CA SER A 288 -40.59 -33.26 14.34
C SER A 288 -40.02 -33.80 15.66
N ARG A 289 -39.21 -33.01 16.38
CA ARG A 289 -38.67 -33.40 17.69
C ARG A 289 -39.75 -33.59 18.73
N SER A 290 -40.75 -32.71 18.77
CA SER A 290 -41.89 -32.85 19.69
C SER A 290 -42.66 -34.13 19.41
N ARG A 291 -42.93 -34.43 18.14
CA ARG A 291 -43.61 -35.67 17.73
C ARG A 291 -42.79 -36.93 18.04
N GLU A 292 -41.47 -36.86 17.88
CA GLU A 292 -40.58 -37.96 18.26
C GLU A 292 -40.60 -38.20 19.78
N ALA A 293 -40.65 -37.14 20.59
CA ALA A 293 -40.74 -37.25 22.05
C ALA A 293 -42.07 -37.90 22.48
N GLU A 294 -43.19 -37.52 21.85
CA GLU A 294 -44.51 -38.15 22.09
C GLU A 294 -44.46 -39.66 21.77
N LEU A 295 -43.97 -40.02 20.58
CA LEU A 295 -43.85 -41.43 20.18
C LEU A 295 -42.93 -42.23 21.10
N ARG A 296 -41.85 -41.63 21.62
CA ARG A 296 -40.96 -42.29 22.59
C ARG A 296 -41.69 -42.59 23.90
N GLU A 297 -42.54 -41.68 24.38
CA GLU A 297 -43.33 -41.91 25.59
C GLU A 297 -44.37 -43.03 25.37
N ASP A 298 -45.06 -43.03 24.23
CA ASP A 298 -46.00 -44.09 23.86
C ASP A 298 -45.32 -45.47 23.83
N VAL A 299 -44.13 -45.56 23.24
CA VAL A 299 -43.33 -46.80 23.22
C VAL A 299 -42.96 -47.25 24.64
N LEU A 300 -42.64 -46.32 25.55
CA LEU A 300 -42.36 -46.65 26.94
C LEU A 300 -43.62 -47.13 27.69
N SER A 301 -44.78 -46.56 27.40
CA SER A 301 -46.06 -47.03 27.96
C SER A 301 -46.39 -48.44 27.49
N LEU A 302 -46.34 -48.68 26.19
CA LEU A 302 -46.61 -49.99 25.60
C LEU A 302 -45.64 -51.07 26.11
N ARG A 303 -44.37 -50.72 26.34
CA ARG A 303 -43.40 -51.65 26.94
C ARG A 303 -43.76 -52.01 28.38
N ARG A 304 -44.30 -51.08 29.17
CA ARG A 304 -44.76 -51.35 30.54
C ARG A 304 -45.96 -52.29 30.53
N GLU A 305 -46.96 -52.00 29.70
CA GLU A 305 -48.15 -52.86 29.54
C GLU A 305 -47.76 -54.27 29.07
N ASN A 306 -46.85 -54.39 28.10
CA ASN A 306 -46.39 -55.69 27.62
C ASN A 306 -45.68 -56.49 28.73
N LYS A 307 -44.91 -55.82 29.60
CA LYS A 307 -44.28 -56.46 30.76
C LYS A 307 -45.32 -56.96 31.77
N GLU A 308 -46.35 -56.17 32.03
CA GLU A 308 -47.45 -56.53 32.93
C GLU A 308 -48.25 -57.73 32.39
N LEU A 309 -48.63 -57.68 31.12
CA LEU A 309 -49.31 -58.79 30.45
C LEU A 309 -48.49 -60.08 30.49
N ARG A 310 -47.17 -60.01 30.27
CA ARG A 310 -46.28 -61.17 30.40
C ARG A 310 -46.26 -61.74 31.81
N SER A 311 -46.27 -60.89 32.84
CA SER A 311 -46.36 -61.32 34.24
C SER A 311 -47.67 -62.04 34.51
N ASN A 312 -48.78 -61.50 34.01
CA ASN A 312 -50.11 -62.12 34.16
C ASN A 312 -50.20 -63.47 33.44
N ILE A 313 -49.62 -63.59 32.24
CA ILE A 313 -49.53 -64.88 31.52
C ILE A 313 -48.75 -65.92 32.35
N CYS A 314 -47.64 -65.54 32.99
CA CYS A 314 -46.87 -66.47 33.83
C CYS A 314 -47.69 -66.97 35.03
N LEU A 315 -48.36 -66.05 35.74
CA LEU A 315 -49.22 -66.40 36.87
C LEU A 315 -50.38 -67.33 36.45
N LEU A 316 -51.07 -67.00 35.35
CA LEU A 316 -52.13 -67.85 34.81
C LEU A 316 -51.62 -69.21 34.34
N ALA A 317 -50.39 -69.30 33.82
CA ALA A 317 -49.79 -70.56 33.44
C ALA A 317 -49.49 -71.44 34.67
N GLU A 318 -49.02 -70.85 35.77
CA GLU A 318 -48.83 -71.53 37.06
C GLU A 318 -50.16 -72.04 37.63
N ASP A 319 -51.19 -71.19 37.68
CA ASP A 319 -52.53 -71.59 38.14
C ASP A 319 -53.11 -72.74 37.29
N ASN A 320 -52.98 -72.65 35.97
CA ASN A 320 -53.40 -73.73 35.06
C ASN A 320 -52.61 -75.02 35.28
N HIS A 321 -51.32 -74.93 35.63
CA HIS A 321 -50.52 -76.11 35.95
C HIS A 321 -51.02 -76.78 37.24
N ILE A 322 -51.28 -75.99 38.30
CA ILE A 322 -51.84 -76.47 39.57
C ILE A 322 -53.20 -77.15 39.34
N LEU A 323 -54.10 -76.51 38.58
CA LEU A 323 -55.41 -77.07 38.26
C LEU A 323 -55.30 -78.39 37.47
N ARG A 324 -54.33 -78.49 36.54
CA ARG A 324 -54.07 -79.74 35.82
C ARG A 324 -53.58 -80.84 36.75
N GLU A 325 -52.72 -80.53 37.72
CA GLU A 325 -52.29 -81.49 38.74
C GLU A 325 -53.44 -81.93 39.65
N GLU A 326 -54.35 -81.03 40.01
CA GLU A 326 -55.58 -81.37 40.76
C GLU A 326 -56.52 -82.27 39.95
N ILE A 327 -56.78 -81.94 38.68
CA ILE A 327 -57.57 -82.78 37.77
C ILE A 327 -56.92 -84.17 37.61
N GLN A 328 -55.59 -84.23 37.49
CA GLN A 328 -54.87 -85.50 37.39
C GLN A 328 -54.98 -86.31 38.68
N ARG A 329 -54.89 -85.69 39.87
CA ARG A 329 -55.13 -86.35 41.17
C ARG A 329 -56.55 -86.90 41.29
N VAL A 330 -57.56 -86.15 40.86
CA VAL A 330 -58.96 -86.63 40.82
C VAL A 330 -59.12 -87.78 39.83
N ARG A 331 -58.49 -87.70 38.65
CA ARG A 331 -58.52 -88.74 37.62
C ARG A 331 -57.82 -90.02 38.07
N ASP A 332 -56.68 -89.91 38.75
CA ASP A 332 -55.95 -91.06 39.28
C ASP A 332 -56.63 -91.66 40.51
N GLY A 333 -57.38 -90.85 41.30
CA GLY A 333 -58.33 -91.35 42.30
C GLY A 333 -59.51 -92.12 41.69
N CYS A 334 -59.93 -91.78 40.46
CA CYS A 334 -60.97 -92.51 39.72
C CYS A 334 -60.45 -93.73 38.93
N LYS A 335 -59.14 -93.97 38.84
CA LYS A 335 -58.57 -95.15 38.14
C LYS A 335 -58.67 -96.47 38.92
N GLU A 336 -59.25 -96.48 40.13
CA GLU A 336 -59.75 -97.71 40.76
C GLU A 336 -61.17 -98.09 40.31
N SER A 337 -61.79 -97.36 39.35
CA SER A 337 -63.12 -97.71 38.83
C SER A 337 -63.28 -97.41 37.34
N GLN A 338 -63.06 -98.47 36.56
CA GLN A 338 -63.63 -98.77 35.24
C GLN A 338 -63.23 -97.95 34.00
N SER A 339 -62.76 -98.73 33.03
CA SER A 339 -62.62 -98.53 31.60
C SER A 339 -63.93 -98.21 30.87
N PHE A 340 -63.93 -97.23 29.95
CA PHE A 340 -64.70 -97.30 28.70
C PHE A 340 -64.21 -96.28 27.66
N GLU A 341 -63.96 -96.73 26.44
CA GLU A 341 -63.62 -95.93 25.26
C GLU A 341 -64.87 -95.34 24.60
N MET A 342 -64.74 -94.16 23.97
CA MET A 342 -65.51 -93.84 22.76
C MET A 342 -64.78 -92.80 21.90
N GLN A 343 -64.69 -93.11 20.62
CA GLN A 343 -64.07 -92.36 19.52
C GLN A 343 -65.18 -91.81 18.61
N ASP A 344 -64.81 -90.90 17.67
CA ASP A 344 -65.60 -90.41 16.50
C ASP A 344 -66.65 -89.28 16.76
N VAL A 345 -66.91 -88.24 15.93
CA VAL A 345 -66.67 -87.92 14.50
C VAL A 345 -66.66 -86.38 14.24
N LEU A 346 -65.86 -86.01 13.24
CA LEU A 346 -65.72 -84.89 12.27
C LEU A 346 -66.71 -83.69 12.13
N THR A 347 -66.08 -82.55 11.77
CA THR A 347 -66.39 -81.49 10.77
C THR A 347 -67.60 -80.55 10.95
N SER A 348 -67.32 -79.24 11.01
CA SER A 348 -67.99 -78.24 10.14
C SER A 348 -67.16 -76.94 10.04
N GLU A 349 -66.89 -76.56 8.79
CA GLU A 349 -66.41 -75.25 8.36
C GLU A 349 -67.48 -74.18 8.59
N GLU A 350 -67.08 -72.95 8.96
CA GLU A 350 -67.79 -71.67 8.71
C GLU A 350 -66.88 -70.52 9.21
N ALA A 351 -66.09 -69.90 8.33
CA ALA A 351 -66.41 -68.67 7.58
C ALA A 351 -65.93 -67.37 8.30
N GLU A 352 -64.67 -66.99 8.06
CA GLU A 352 -64.19 -65.62 8.28
C GLU A 352 -64.67 -64.70 7.14
N PRO A 353 -65.13 -63.45 7.41
CA PRO A 353 -65.53 -62.53 6.36
C PRO A 353 -64.29 -61.91 5.67
N GLN A 354 -64.12 -62.20 4.39
CA GLN A 354 -63.25 -61.45 3.48
C GLN A 354 -63.86 -60.08 3.18
N VAL A 355 -63.23 -59.00 3.67
CA VAL A 355 -63.41 -57.64 3.15
C VAL A 355 -62.04 -56.93 3.14
N THR A 356 -61.68 -56.37 1.98
CA THR A 356 -60.58 -55.41 1.65
C THR A 356 -59.29 -55.82 0.92
N LEU A 357 -59.28 -56.84 0.06
CA LEU A 357 -58.10 -57.19 -0.76
C LEU A 357 -57.73 -56.21 -1.92
N ARG A 358 -58.19 -54.94 -1.92
CA ARG A 358 -57.86 -53.95 -2.97
C ARG A 358 -57.38 -52.57 -2.48
N ARG A 359 -57.50 -52.24 -1.20
CA ARG A 359 -56.88 -51.04 -0.60
C ARG A 359 -55.53 -51.31 0.04
N ASP A 360 -55.25 -52.57 0.33
CA ASP A 360 -54.03 -52.97 1.04
C ASP A 360 -52.80 -52.97 0.12
N SER A 361 -52.94 -53.25 -1.18
CA SER A 361 -51.80 -53.31 -2.10
C SER A 361 -51.12 -51.95 -2.36
N GLU A 362 -51.88 -50.85 -2.41
CA GLU A 362 -51.35 -49.50 -2.69
C GLU A 362 -50.72 -48.87 -1.43
N MET A 363 -51.33 -49.18 -0.27
CA MET A 363 -50.82 -48.80 1.04
C MET A 363 -49.54 -49.58 1.39
N GLU A 364 -49.48 -50.88 1.09
CA GLU A 364 -48.28 -51.70 1.28
C GLU A 364 -47.11 -51.26 0.39
N GLU A 365 -47.38 -50.75 -0.82
CA GLU A 365 -46.34 -50.26 -1.72
C GLU A 365 -45.80 -48.90 -1.25
N GLN A 366 -46.67 -47.99 -0.80
CA GLN A 366 -46.23 -46.75 -0.16
C GLN A 366 -45.49 -47.00 1.17
N LEU A 367 -45.94 -47.98 1.96
CA LEU A 367 -45.27 -48.37 3.19
C LEU A 367 -43.88 -48.93 2.88
N ARG A 368 -43.73 -49.80 1.86
CA ARG A 368 -42.43 -50.31 1.40
C ARG A 368 -41.49 -49.20 0.98
N HIS A 369 -41.94 -48.28 0.13
CA HIS A 369 -41.11 -47.17 -0.34
C HIS A 369 -40.71 -46.21 0.79
N THR A 370 -41.60 -45.98 1.76
CA THR A 370 -41.29 -45.16 2.93
C THR A 370 -40.30 -45.86 3.85
N GLN A 371 -40.42 -47.18 4.00
CA GLN A 371 -39.51 -48.01 4.78
C GLN A 371 -38.11 -48.07 4.16
N GLU A 372 -38.00 -48.14 2.84
CA GLU A 372 -36.71 -48.07 2.13
C GLU A 372 -36.04 -46.70 2.29
N LYS A 373 -36.81 -45.60 2.21
CA LYS A 373 -36.27 -44.26 2.50
C LYS A 373 -35.81 -44.09 3.94
N LEU A 374 -36.54 -44.69 4.89
CA LEU A 374 -36.16 -44.67 6.29
C LEU A 374 -34.85 -45.44 6.50
N GLN A 375 -34.73 -46.64 5.92
CA GLN A 375 -33.50 -47.44 5.97
C GLN A 375 -32.29 -46.72 5.34
N LEU A 376 -32.50 -45.96 4.27
CA LEU A 376 -31.43 -45.17 3.66
C LEU A 376 -30.98 -44.02 4.59
N LYS A 377 -31.94 -43.37 5.25
CA LYS A 377 -31.65 -42.30 6.22
C LYS A 377 -31.02 -42.84 7.50
N ASP A 378 -31.39 -44.03 7.93
CA ASP A 378 -30.75 -44.71 9.06
C ASP A 378 -29.28 -45.03 8.74
N ARG A 379 -28.97 -45.47 7.50
CA ARG A 379 -27.58 -45.65 7.05
C ARG A 379 -26.79 -44.35 7.00
N GLU A 380 -27.38 -43.26 6.49
CA GLU A 380 -26.73 -41.94 6.51
C GLU A 380 -26.47 -41.45 7.95
N CYS A 381 -27.39 -41.69 8.87
CA CYS A 381 -27.22 -41.37 10.29
C CYS A 381 -26.12 -42.21 10.94
N GLU A 382 -26.03 -43.52 10.62
CA GLU A 382 -24.95 -44.39 11.07
C GLU A 382 -23.59 -43.92 10.52
N GLU A 383 -23.50 -43.56 9.24
CA GLU A 383 -22.29 -43.01 8.63
C GLU A 383 -21.87 -41.71 9.32
N LEU A 384 -22.78 -40.76 9.50
CA LEU A 384 -22.49 -39.50 10.21
C LEU A 384 -22.10 -39.72 11.68
N GLN A 385 -22.67 -40.72 12.36
CA GLN A 385 -22.25 -41.10 13.71
C GLN A 385 -20.83 -41.67 13.72
N THR A 386 -20.46 -42.48 12.72
CA THR A 386 -19.08 -42.99 12.61
C THR A 386 -18.08 -41.87 12.32
N GLU A 387 -18.43 -40.90 11.48
CA GLU A 387 -17.60 -39.73 11.21
C GLU A 387 -17.44 -38.85 12.44
N LEU A 388 -18.52 -38.61 13.20
CA LEU A 388 -18.48 -37.85 14.45
C LEU A 388 -17.58 -38.53 15.48
N HIS A 389 -17.70 -39.86 15.63
CA HIS A 389 -16.87 -40.63 16.55
C HIS A 389 -15.39 -40.65 16.10
N ALA A 390 -15.11 -40.69 14.80
CA ALA A 390 -13.75 -40.56 14.28
C ALA A 390 -13.16 -39.17 14.58
N LEU A 391 -13.94 -38.11 14.39
CA LEU A 391 -13.52 -36.74 14.69
C LEU A 391 -13.28 -36.55 16.21
N GLU A 392 -14.12 -37.16 17.04
CA GLU A 392 -13.97 -37.16 18.49
C GLU A 392 -12.70 -37.89 18.92
N GLN A 393 -12.39 -39.04 18.31
CA GLN A 393 -11.12 -39.73 18.54
C GLN A 393 -9.91 -38.93 18.08
N GLU A 394 -9.98 -38.19 16.96
CA GLU A 394 -8.91 -37.30 16.52
C GLU A 394 -8.71 -36.12 17.49
N CYS A 395 -9.79 -35.58 18.04
CA CYS A 395 -9.75 -34.53 19.04
C CYS A 395 -9.10 -35.05 20.35
N GLN A 396 -9.52 -36.23 20.82
CA GLN A 396 -8.94 -36.89 21.99
C GLN A 396 -7.47 -37.25 21.78
N SER A 397 -7.08 -37.75 20.59
CA SER A 397 -5.69 -38.01 20.22
C SER A 397 -4.84 -36.74 20.18
N SER A 398 -5.40 -35.65 19.67
CA SER A 398 -4.74 -34.34 19.66
C SER A 398 -4.59 -33.77 21.07
N GLN A 399 -5.59 -33.95 21.93
CA GLN A 399 -5.53 -33.57 23.34
C GLN A 399 -4.52 -34.44 24.12
N ALA A 400 -4.44 -35.74 23.83
CA ALA A 400 -3.44 -36.65 24.42
C ALA A 400 -2.03 -36.24 24.02
N ARG A 401 -1.79 -35.92 22.74
CA ARG A 401 -0.49 -35.41 22.26
C ARG A 401 -0.11 -34.07 22.91
N LEU A 402 -1.08 -33.18 23.13
CA LEU A 402 -0.86 -31.93 23.86
C LEU A 402 -0.54 -32.16 25.34
N SER A 403 -1.20 -33.14 25.97
CA SER A 403 -0.91 -33.53 27.35
C SER A 403 0.48 -34.17 27.48
N GLN A 404 0.86 -35.04 26.55
CA GLN A 404 2.18 -35.65 26.49
C GLN A 404 3.25 -34.59 26.28
N CYS A 405 3.05 -33.64 25.35
CA CYS A 405 3.96 -32.52 25.14
C CYS A 405 4.11 -31.66 26.41
N ARG A 406 3.01 -31.44 27.14
CA ARG A 406 3.01 -30.70 28.41
C ARG A 406 3.75 -31.46 29.51
N ASP A 407 3.63 -32.78 29.57
CA ASP A 407 4.31 -33.62 30.55
C ASP A 407 5.79 -33.81 30.23
N GLU A 408 6.16 -33.90 28.94
CA GLU A 408 7.54 -33.84 28.49
C GLU A 408 8.19 -32.48 28.83
N LEU A 409 7.46 -31.38 28.67
CA LEU A 409 7.92 -30.06 29.10
C LEU A 409 8.13 -29.99 30.63
N ARG A 410 7.24 -30.63 31.40
CA ARG A 410 7.35 -30.74 32.86
C ARG A 410 8.50 -31.64 33.28
N GLN A 411 8.72 -32.76 32.60
CA GLN A 411 9.85 -33.65 32.84
C GLN A 411 11.18 -33.01 32.45
N LEU A 412 11.23 -32.21 31.38
CA LEU A 412 12.41 -31.42 31.03
C LEU A 412 12.65 -30.29 32.03
N SER A 413 11.59 -29.67 32.56
CA SER A 413 11.68 -28.70 33.67
C SER A 413 12.18 -29.36 34.97
N HIS A 414 11.73 -30.59 35.26
CA HIS A 414 12.21 -31.35 36.42
C HIS A 414 13.62 -31.92 36.23
N ARG A 415 13.99 -32.34 35.01
CA ARG A 415 15.38 -32.69 34.63
C ARG A 415 16.30 -31.50 34.75
N ARG A 416 15.85 -30.30 34.37
CA ARG A 416 16.60 -29.05 34.56
C ARG A 416 16.81 -28.73 36.04
N ARG A 417 15.80 -28.96 36.90
CA ARG A 417 15.93 -28.82 38.36
C ARG A 417 16.81 -29.90 39.02
N THR A 418 16.81 -31.12 38.51
CA THR A 418 17.65 -32.23 39.04
C THR A 418 19.07 -32.21 38.49
N LEU A 419 19.31 -31.60 37.32
CA LEU A 419 20.65 -31.28 36.81
C LEU A 419 21.27 -30.05 37.51
N GLU A 420 20.46 -29.14 38.06
CA GLU A 420 20.91 -28.05 38.93
C GLU A 420 21.24 -28.49 40.37
N GLU A 421 20.78 -29.67 40.82
CA GLU A 421 21.16 -30.26 42.12
C GLU A 421 22.37 -31.23 42.04
N GLY A 422 22.83 -31.59 40.84
CA GLY A 422 23.94 -32.53 40.64
C GLY A 422 25.33 -31.91 40.49
N ASP A 423 25.44 -30.70 39.95
CA ASP A 423 26.73 -30.08 39.63
C ASP A 423 26.73 -28.58 39.91
N LEU A 424 26.76 -28.19 41.20
CA LEU A 424 27.25 -26.86 41.61
C LEU A 424 27.64 -26.84 43.09
N ALA A 425 28.63 -27.66 43.44
CA ALA A 425 29.57 -27.22 44.46
C ALA A 425 30.47 -26.14 43.83
N LYS A 426 30.17 -24.87 44.18
CA LYS A 426 31.01 -23.65 44.09
C LYS A 426 31.06 -22.97 42.70
N LEU A 427 30.53 -21.73 42.59
CA LEU A 427 31.29 -20.48 42.77
C LEU A 427 30.45 -19.24 42.38
N SER A 428 30.44 -18.28 43.32
CA SER A 428 30.19 -16.82 43.25
C SER A 428 29.44 -16.19 42.06
N PHE A 429 28.30 -15.54 42.33
CA PHE A 429 27.89 -14.26 41.73
C PHE A 429 26.66 -13.67 42.47
N THR A 430 26.84 -13.19 43.70
CA THR A 430 25.71 -12.70 44.54
C THR A 430 25.35 -11.22 44.38
N ASP A 431 26.05 -10.45 43.54
CA ASP A 431 25.80 -9.00 43.47
C ASP A 431 24.91 -8.57 42.27
N GLY A 432 24.66 -9.46 41.31
CA GLY A 432 23.76 -9.19 40.16
C GLY A 432 22.29 -9.52 40.40
N LEU A 433 21.99 -10.45 41.31
CA LEU A 433 20.64 -11.02 41.48
C LEU A 433 19.69 -10.09 42.27
N ILE A 434 20.23 -9.19 43.09
CA ILE A 434 19.42 -8.28 43.92
C ILE A 434 18.78 -7.15 43.09
N ILE A 435 19.38 -6.78 41.96
CA ILE A 435 18.84 -5.74 41.07
C ILE A 435 17.65 -6.30 40.26
N LEU A 436 17.71 -7.56 39.83
CA LEU A 436 16.63 -8.23 39.09
C LEU A 436 15.38 -8.49 39.94
N CYS A 437 15.53 -8.82 41.23
CA CYS A 437 14.39 -9.04 42.13
C CYS A 437 13.64 -7.76 42.56
N ARG A 438 14.15 -6.56 42.24
CA ARG A 438 13.49 -5.28 42.57
C ARG A 438 12.79 -4.60 41.38
N MET A 439 12.93 -5.12 40.16
CA MET A 439 12.25 -4.55 39.01
C MET A 439 10.77 -4.97 39.04
N ARG A 440 9.86 -3.97 39.07
CA ARG A 440 8.40 -4.19 39.07
C ARG A 440 8.01 -5.08 37.89
N THR A 441 6.95 -5.85 38.06
CA THR A 441 6.36 -6.79 37.08
C THR A 441 6.19 -6.20 35.67
N GLU A 442 6.01 -4.88 35.57
CA GLU A 442 5.95 -4.12 34.33
C GLU A 442 7.25 -4.18 33.51
N VAL A 443 8.42 -4.20 34.15
CA VAL A 443 9.72 -4.30 33.48
C VAL A 443 9.96 -5.74 33.01
N LEU A 444 9.53 -6.74 33.79
CA LEU A 444 9.62 -8.13 33.39
C LEU A 444 8.73 -8.43 32.17
N LEU A 445 7.54 -7.81 32.11
CA LEU A 445 6.67 -7.83 30.93
C LEU A 445 7.26 -7.03 29.76
N LEU A 446 8.00 -5.95 30.02
CA LEU A 446 8.73 -5.21 28.99
C LEU A 446 9.84 -6.07 28.38
N VAL A 447 10.60 -6.79 29.21
CA VAL A 447 11.67 -7.71 28.78
C VAL A 447 11.09 -8.94 28.07
N ALA A 448 9.99 -9.52 28.56
CA ALA A 448 9.29 -10.61 27.87
C ALA A 448 8.65 -10.14 26.55
N GLY A 449 8.10 -8.93 26.51
CA GLY A 449 7.64 -8.28 25.28
C GLY A 449 8.79 -8.04 24.29
N LEU A 450 9.96 -7.62 24.78
CA LEU A 450 11.20 -7.50 23.99
C LEU A 450 11.72 -8.86 23.47
N CYS A 451 11.52 -9.95 24.21
CA CYS A 451 11.89 -11.29 23.75
C CYS A 451 10.90 -11.88 22.72
N VAL A 452 9.62 -11.52 22.77
CA VAL A 452 8.63 -11.86 21.71
C VAL A 452 8.85 -10.99 20.46
N LEU A 453 9.55 -9.86 20.58
CA LEU A 453 9.92 -8.96 19.48
C LEU A 453 11.24 -9.34 18.78
N ASN A 454 11.91 -10.42 19.20
CA ASN A 454 13.08 -10.91 18.48
C ASN A 454 12.69 -11.77 17.27
N VAL A 455 12.57 -11.06 16.13
CA VAL A 455 13.08 -11.42 14.80
C VAL A 455 12.39 -12.55 14.03
N THR A 456 11.19 -12.28 13.53
CA THR A 456 10.88 -12.66 12.14
C THR A 456 11.32 -11.50 11.23
N SER A 457 12.62 -11.32 11.01
CA SER A 457 13.09 -10.22 10.15
C SER A 457 12.71 -10.49 8.69
N SER A 458 11.93 -9.58 8.12
CA SER A 458 11.72 -9.51 6.68
C SER A 458 13.04 -9.20 5.96
N LEU A 459 13.20 -9.72 4.74
CA LEU A 459 14.37 -9.44 3.90
C LEU A 459 14.17 -8.10 3.20
N LYS A 460 15.00 -7.11 3.52
CA LYS A 460 14.97 -5.77 2.92
C LYS A 460 15.83 -5.71 1.65
N ILE A 461 15.20 -5.38 0.53
CA ILE A 461 15.82 -5.20 -0.78
C ILE A 461 15.77 -3.71 -1.13
N CYS A 462 16.90 -3.17 -1.58
CA CYS A 462 17.06 -1.76 -1.93
C CYS A 462 17.65 -1.60 -3.35
N ALA A 463 17.32 -0.51 -4.03
CA ALA A 463 18.08 0.01 -5.16
C ALA A 463 18.43 1.48 -4.93
N PHE A 464 19.68 1.85 -5.19
CA PHE A 464 20.20 3.18 -4.91
C PHE A 464 21.14 3.65 -6.02
N ASN A 465 20.70 4.67 -6.76
CA ASN A 465 21.62 5.47 -7.58
C ASN A 465 22.45 6.36 -6.63
N ILE A 466 23.75 6.07 -6.53
CA ILE A 466 24.70 6.90 -5.77
C ILE A 466 25.46 7.75 -6.77
N GLN A 467 25.03 9.00 -6.94
CA GLN A 467 25.54 9.91 -7.96
C GLN A 467 27.06 9.87 -8.09
N SER A 468 27.54 9.39 -9.24
CA SER A 468 28.97 9.25 -9.57
C SER A 468 29.82 8.63 -8.46
N PHE A 469 29.39 7.50 -7.88
CA PHE A 469 30.18 6.79 -6.87
C PHE A 469 31.50 6.30 -7.47
N GLY A 470 32.63 6.67 -6.85
CA GLY A 470 33.97 6.28 -7.27
C GLY A 470 34.99 6.75 -6.24
N GLU A 471 36.29 6.75 -6.59
CA GLU A 471 37.39 7.06 -5.65
C GLU A 471 37.19 8.37 -4.87
N ALA A 472 36.73 9.44 -5.53
CA ALA A 472 36.53 10.73 -4.86
C ALA A 472 35.47 10.66 -3.75
N LYS A 473 34.39 9.90 -3.97
CA LYS A 473 33.31 9.72 -2.98
C LYS A 473 33.71 8.71 -1.90
N ALA A 474 34.42 7.64 -2.29
CA ALA A 474 34.96 6.65 -1.36
C ALA A 474 36.00 7.25 -0.38
N ASN A 475 36.75 8.27 -0.80
CA ASN A 475 37.70 8.98 0.07
C ASN A 475 37.05 10.07 0.95
N ASN A 476 35.77 10.40 0.75
CA ASN A 476 35.06 11.35 1.59
C ASN A 476 34.45 10.64 2.81
N GLN A 477 35.12 10.77 3.95
CA GLN A 477 34.71 10.11 5.20
C GLN A 477 33.29 10.45 5.66
N LYS A 478 32.82 11.69 5.45
CA LYS A 478 31.46 12.10 5.82
C LYS A 478 30.41 11.39 4.97
N VAL A 479 30.63 11.36 3.66
CA VAL A 479 29.74 10.69 2.72
C VAL A 479 29.75 9.19 2.97
N MET A 480 30.92 8.59 3.15
CA MET A 480 31.05 7.16 3.48
C MET A 480 30.32 6.82 4.77
N ALA A 481 30.46 7.61 5.84
CA ALA A 481 29.73 7.35 7.09
C ALA A 481 28.21 7.34 6.90
N ILE A 482 27.67 8.18 6.02
CA ILE A 482 26.24 8.17 5.68
C ILE A 482 25.90 6.96 4.81
N LEU A 483 26.70 6.64 3.79
CA LEU A 483 26.50 5.47 2.93
C LEU A 483 26.49 4.17 3.74
N LEU A 484 27.40 4.00 4.71
CA LEU A 484 27.42 2.84 5.59
C LEU A 484 26.13 2.72 6.42
N LYS A 485 25.59 3.85 6.92
CA LYS A 485 24.29 3.87 7.61
C LYS A 485 23.11 3.55 6.69
N ILE A 486 23.16 3.94 5.41
CA ILE A 486 22.13 3.60 4.42
C ILE A 486 22.20 2.12 4.09
N LEU A 487 23.38 1.62 3.69
CA LEU A 487 23.57 0.26 3.18
C LEU A 487 23.39 -0.80 4.27
N SER A 488 23.78 -0.51 5.52
CA SER A 488 23.57 -1.44 6.65
C SER A 488 22.09 -1.71 6.98
N ARG A 489 21.16 -0.90 6.46
CA ARG A 489 19.72 -1.17 6.58
C ARG A 489 19.25 -2.30 5.66
N CYS A 490 19.93 -2.52 4.53
CA CYS A 490 19.49 -3.42 3.48
C CYS A 490 20.17 -4.79 3.63
N ASP A 491 19.42 -5.87 3.40
CA ASP A 491 19.99 -7.21 3.28
C ASP A 491 20.56 -7.44 1.88
N LEU A 492 20.00 -6.77 0.87
CA LEU A 492 20.48 -6.70 -0.50
C LEU A 492 20.27 -5.30 -1.04
N CYS A 493 21.30 -4.67 -1.58
CA CYS A 493 21.24 -3.37 -2.22
C CYS A 493 21.89 -3.39 -3.60
N LEU A 494 21.15 -2.98 -4.63
CA LEU A 494 21.69 -2.62 -5.94
C LEU A 494 22.21 -1.18 -5.88
N ILE A 495 23.48 -0.98 -6.15
CA ILE A 495 24.12 0.33 -6.33
C ILE A 495 24.32 0.60 -7.82
N GLN A 496 24.00 1.83 -8.23
CA GLN A 496 24.13 2.31 -9.61
C GLN A 496 24.98 3.57 -9.66
N GLU A 497 25.36 3.98 -10.88
CA GLU A 497 26.36 5.04 -11.14
C GLU A 497 27.75 4.78 -10.54
N VAL A 498 28.13 3.51 -10.40
CA VAL A 498 29.48 3.14 -9.96
C VAL A 498 30.47 3.41 -11.10
N ARG A 499 31.43 4.28 -10.86
CA ARG A 499 32.50 4.69 -11.77
C ARG A 499 33.85 4.35 -11.16
N ASP A 500 34.13 3.05 -11.05
CA ASP A 500 35.31 2.52 -10.39
C ASP A 500 36.25 1.82 -11.38
N SER A 501 37.06 2.60 -12.10
CA SER A 501 37.96 2.04 -13.12
C SER A 501 39.11 1.20 -12.55
N LYS A 502 39.44 1.37 -11.26
CA LYS A 502 40.52 0.61 -10.59
C LYS A 502 40.01 -0.59 -9.79
N GLY A 503 38.71 -0.63 -9.48
CA GLY A 503 38.10 -1.68 -8.65
C GLY A 503 38.38 -1.53 -7.15
N GLU A 504 38.84 -0.35 -6.71
CA GLU A 504 39.25 -0.11 -5.32
C GLU A 504 38.13 0.50 -4.47
N ALA A 505 37.21 1.27 -5.08
CA ALA A 505 36.18 2.01 -4.37
C ALA A 505 35.11 1.07 -3.78
N ILE A 506 34.68 0.06 -4.54
CA ILE A 506 33.70 -0.93 -4.06
C ILE A 506 34.31 -1.86 -3.01
N GLN A 507 35.56 -2.29 -3.21
CA GLN A 507 36.28 -3.09 -2.22
C GLN A 507 36.41 -2.34 -0.89
N THR A 508 36.75 -1.05 -0.94
CA THR A 508 36.83 -0.19 0.25
C THR A 508 35.47 -0.05 0.92
N LEU A 509 34.40 0.20 0.14
CA LEU A 509 33.04 0.31 0.67
C LEU A 509 32.57 -0.94 1.40
N VAL A 510 32.72 -2.12 0.80
CA VAL A 510 32.28 -3.39 1.42
C VAL A 510 33.15 -3.73 2.63
N LYS A 511 34.45 -3.46 2.58
CA LYS A 511 35.35 -3.63 3.72
C LYS A 511 34.94 -2.75 4.90
N ASP A 512 34.62 -1.49 4.66
CA ASP A 512 34.16 -0.57 5.70
C ASP A 512 32.76 -0.93 6.20
N LEU A 513 31.87 -1.44 5.33
CA LEU A 513 30.56 -1.94 5.72
C LEU A 513 30.65 -3.15 6.66
N ASN A 514 31.52 -4.12 6.35
CA ASN A 514 31.80 -5.26 7.22
C ASN A 514 32.47 -4.87 8.55
N ARG A 515 33.18 -3.73 8.61
CA ARG A 515 33.71 -3.18 9.86
C ARG A 515 32.66 -2.45 10.67
N PHE A 516 31.74 -1.78 9.98
CA PHE A 516 30.67 -0.97 10.56
C PHE A 516 29.56 -1.85 11.16
N ASP A 517 29.08 -2.84 10.42
CA ASP A 517 28.06 -3.80 10.86
C ASP A 517 28.68 -5.17 11.10
N LYS A 518 29.21 -5.38 12.32
CA LYS A 518 29.85 -6.64 12.72
C LYS A 518 28.87 -7.81 12.88
N SER A 519 27.57 -7.56 12.86
CA SER A 519 26.55 -8.60 13.04
C SER A 519 26.25 -9.35 11.74
N ASN A 520 26.66 -8.79 10.60
CA ASN A 520 26.43 -9.36 9.29
C ASN A 520 27.74 -9.48 8.51
N SER A 521 27.72 -10.34 7.50
CA SER A 521 28.80 -10.48 6.53
C SER A 521 28.28 -10.09 5.15
N TYR A 522 28.86 -9.04 4.60
CA TYR A 522 28.51 -8.47 3.31
C TYR A 522 29.49 -8.95 2.24
N SER A 523 28.93 -9.50 1.18
CA SER A 523 29.61 -9.84 -0.07
C SER A 523 29.03 -8.99 -1.20
N TYR A 524 29.69 -8.99 -2.36
CA TYR A 524 29.20 -8.25 -3.52
C TYR A 524 29.48 -8.98 -4.83
N VAL A 525 28.72 -8.61 -5.87
CA VAL A 525 29.02 -8.93 -7.26
C VAL A 525 28.83 -7.67 -8.11
N GLU A 526 29.65 -7.52 -9.14
CA GLU A 526 29.69 -6.33 -9.99
C GLU A 526 29.58 -6.70 -11.47
N SER A 527 28.98 -5.79 -12.26
CA SER A 527 28.94 -5.92 -13.71
C SER A 527 30.24 -5.45 -14.35
N GLU A 528 30.37 -5.71 -15.65
CA GLU A 528 31.32 -5.00 -16.49
C GLU A 528 31.05 -3.48 -16.48
N ARG A 529 32.00 -2.71 -17.01
CA ARG A 529 31.83 -1.26 -17.22
C ARG A 529 31.01 -1.00 -18.48
N LEU A 530 29.75 -0.61 -18.30
CA LEU A 530 28.73 -0.45 -19.33
C LEU A 530 28.55 1.02 -19.71
N GLY A 531 28.26 1.27 -20.98
CA GLY A 531 28.08 2.62 -21.53
C GLY A 531 28.49 2.72 -22.99
N ARG A 532 27.67 3.39 -23.81
CA ARG A 532 27.91 3.55 -25.26
C ARG A 532 29.11 4.42 -25.62
N LYS A 533 29.62 5.21 -24.68
CA LYS A 533 30.69 6.19 -24.91
C LYS A 533 31.82 5.97 -23.89
N THR A 534 32.69 6.97 -23.77
CA THR A 534 33.77 7.00 -22.77
C THR A 534 33.25 7.02 -21.34
N TYR A 535 32.08 7.61 -21.12
CA TYR A 535 31.39 7.57 -19.85
C TYR A 535 30.78 6.17 -19.65
N LYS A 536 31.29 5.47 -18.63
CA LYS A 536 30.89 4.10 -18.27
C LYS A 536 30.62 3.96 -16.78
N GLU A 537 29.62 3.16 -16.47
CA GLU A 537 29.14 2.86 -15.12
C GLU A 537 29.10 1.34 -14.89
N GLN A 538 28.95 0.91 -13.64
CA GLN A 538 28.76 -0.48 -13.24
C GLN A 538 27.52 -0.60 -12.35
N TYR A 539 26.91 -1.78 -12.40
CA TYR A 539 25.94 -2.24 -11.42
C TYR A 539 26.67 -3.06 -10.36
N VAL A 540 26.38 -2.80 -9.09
CA VAL A 540 26.96 -3.57 -7.98
C VAL A 540 25.85 -4.01 -7.06
N TYR A 541 25.74 -5.31 -6.82
CA TYR A 541 24.84 -5.85 -5.80
C TYR A 541 25.66 -6.17 -4.56
N ILE A 542 25.39 -5.46 -3.47
CA ILE A 542 25.94 -5.76 -2.14
C ILE A 542 24.86 -6.51 -1.36
N TYR A 543 25.19 -7.65 -0.76
CA TYR A 543 24.23 -8.48 -0.05
C TYR A 543 24.85 -9.16 1.16
N ARG A 544 24.00 -9.50 2.13
CA ARG A 544 24.36 -10.29 3.31
C ARG A 544 24.50 -11.77 2.93
N ASP A 545 25.72 -12.29 2.91
CA ASP A 545 25.99 -13.68 2.50
C ASP A 545 25.52 -14.73 3.53
N ASN A 546 25.29 -14.31 4.77
CA ASN A 546 24.64 -15.11 5.80
C ASN A 546 23.12 -15.25 5.58
N VAL A 547 22.51 -14.39 4.75
CA VAL A 547 21.05 -14.39 4.47
C VAL A 547 20.74 -14.83 3.04
N LEU A 548 21.64 -14.54 2.08
CA LEU A 548 21.39 -14.73 0.65
C LEU A 548 22.53 -15.49 -0.02
N LYS A 549 22.17 -16.34 -0.98
CA LYS A 549 23.12 -17.03 -1.85
C LYS A 549 22.90 -16.63 -3.31
N VAL A 550 23.96 -16.21 -3.98
CA VAL A 550 23.96 -16.02 -5.44
C VAL A 550 23.99 -17.40 -6.10
N LYS A 551 22.98 -17.72 -6.92
CA LYS A 551 22.94 -18.95 -7.70
C LYS A 551 23.60 -18.77 -9.06
N GLU A 552 23.18 -17.74 -9.78
CA GLU A 552 23.64 -17.46 -11.13
C GLU A 552 23.67 -15.95 -11.37
N LEU A 553 24.63 -15.52 -12.19
CA LEU A 553 24.82 -14.15 -12.65
C LEU A 553 24.70 -14.14 -14.17
N TYR A 554 24.02 -13.12 -14.70
CA TYR A 554 23.80 -12.97 -16.12
C TYR A 554 23.81 -11.49 -16.50
N GLN A 555 24.77 -11.11 -17.35
CA GLN A 555 24.79 -9.81 -18.00
C GLN A 555 23.97 -9.91 -19.28
N TYR A 556 22.97 -9.06 -19.46
CA TYR A 556 22.25 -9.01 -20.73
C TYR A 556 23.25 -8.61 -21.84
N PRO A 557 23.30 -9.34 -22.97
CA PRO A 557 24.33 -9.12 -23.97
C PRO A 557 24.10 -7.81 -24.71
N ARG A 558 25.20 -7.18 -25.10
CA ARG A 558 25.16 -6.10 -26.07
C ARG A 558 24.90 -6.69 -27.45
N VAL A 559 24.12 -5.98 -28.25
CA VAL A 559 23.89 -6.33 -29.65
C VAL A 559 25.13 -5.95 -30.47
N ASP A 560 25.74 -6.92 -31.14
CA ASP A 560 26.93 -6.70 -31.96
C ASP A 560 26.64 -5.84 -33.19
N GLU A 561 27.62 -5.00 -33.57
CA GLU A 561 27.57 -4.20 -34.79
C GLU A 561 27.51 -5.11 -36.02
N GLY A 562 26.38 -5.10 -36.75
CA GLY A 562 26.15 -5.91 -37.96
C GLY A 562 24.94 -6.85 -37.89
N THR A 563 24.29 -6.97 -36.74
CA THR A 563 23.00 -7.67 -36.64
C THR A 563 21.82 -6.73 -36.98
N ASN A 564 20.71 -7.29 -37.47
CA ASN A 564 19.46 -6.53 -37.72
C ASN A 564 18.72 -6.17 -36.41
N GLU A 565 19.32 -6.44 -35.25
CA GLU A 565 18.73 -6.16 -33.94
C GLU A 565 19.08 -4.74 -33.50
N THR A 566 18.12 -4.06 -32.87
CA THR A 566 18.33 -2.70 -32.39
C THR A 566 18.98 -2.73 -31.00
N ASP A 567 20.18 -2.16 -30.87
CA ASP A 567 20.79 -1.87 -29.57
C ASP A 567 19.96 -0.78 -28.87
N VAL A 568 19.16 -1.17 -27.87
CA VAL A 568 18.25 -0.27 -27.14
C VAL A 568 18.88 0.30 -25.87
N PHE A 569 19.63 -0.51 -25.12
CA PHE A 569 20.11 -0.14 -23.80
C PHE A 569 21.35 0.76 -23.88
N SER A 570 21.43 1.75 -23.00
CA SER A 570 22.67 2.52 -22.81
C SER A 570 23.66 1.78 -21.93
N ARG A 571 23.12 1.02 -20.98
CA ARG A 571 23.79 0.08 -20.07
C ARG A 571 22.89 -1.14 -19.97
N GLU A 572 23.44 -2.28 -20.34
CA GLU A 572 22.72 -3.54 -20.45
C GLU A 572 22.35 -4.06 -19.04
N PRO A 573 21.13 -4.59 -18.84
CA PRO A 573 20.68 -5.03 -17.53
C PRO A 573 21.60 -6.06 -16.88
N PHE A 574 21.89 -5.89 -15.58
CA PHE A 574 22.67 -6.83 -14.79
C PHE A 574 21.77 -7.66 -13.88
N ILE A 575 21.77 -8.97 -14.11
CA ILE A 575 20.72 -9.86 -13.64
C ILE A 575 21.32 -10.94 -12.75
N ILE A 576 20.72 -11.13 -11.57
CA ILE A 576 21.19 -12.12 -10.60
C ILE A 576 20.01 -12.95 -10.11
N ARG A 577 20.21 -14.26 -10.07
CA ARG A 577 19.31 -15.20 -9.43
C ARG A 577 19.77 -15.45 -7.99
N PHE A 578 18.96 -15.05 -7.03
CA PHE A 578 19.22 -15.22 -5.61
C PHE A 578 18.40 -16.37 -5.02
N HIS A 579 18.97 -16.99 -3.99
CA HIS A 579 18.30 -17.91 -3.11
C HIS A 579 18.27 -17.35 -1.69
N SER A 580 17.08 -17.35 -1.09
CA SER A 580 16.85 -16.90 0.27
C SER A 580 16.19 -18.01 1.09
N PRO A 581 16.89 -18.64 2.04
CA PRO A 581 16.32 -19.65 2.92
C PRO A 581 15.36 -19.03 3.97
N THR A 582 15.41 -17.72 4.20
CA THR A 582 14.65 -17.05 5.26
C THR A 582 13.32 -16.47 4.82
N THR A 583 13.09 -16.23 3.52
CA THR A 583 11.84 -15.62 3.01
C THR A 583 10.80 -16.63 2.55
N LEU A 584 9.55 -16.21 2.36
CA LEU A 584 8.51 -17.06 1.74
C LEU A 584 8.91 -17.49 0.32
N VAL A 585 9.24 -16.52 -0.55
CA VAL A 585 9.86 -16.80 -1.85
C VAL A 585 11.31 -17.23 -1.69
N LYS A 586 11.64 -18.44 -2.15
CA LYS A 586 12.99 -19.01 -1.96
C LYS A 586 13.96 -18.74 -3.10
N ASP A 587 13.45 -18.55 -4.31
CA ASP A 587 14.24 -18.40 -5.52
C ASP A 587 13.63 -17.30 -6.37
N PHE A 588 14.37 -16.21 -6.55
CA PHE A 588 13.91 -15.03 -7.27
C PHE A 588 15.06 -14.36 -8.02
N VAL A 589 14.69 -13.60 -9.05
CA VAL A 589 15.63 -12.93 -9.94
C VAL A 589 15.52 -11.43 -9.75
N LEU A 590 16.64 -10.74 -9.60
CA LEU A 590 16.71 -9.29 -9.69
C LEU A 590 17.29 -8.87 -11.03
N ILE A 591 16.62 -7.95 -11.72
CA ILE A 591 17.06 -7.29 -12.95
C ILE A 591 17.37 -5.84 -12.59
N GLY A 592 18.65 -5.52 -12.53
CA GLY A 592 19.13 -4.18 -12.20
C GLY A 592 19.24 -3.35 -13.47
N GLN A 593 18.59 -2.19 -13.50
CA GLN A 593 18.62 -1.30 -14.66
C GLN A 593 18.74 0.17 -14.25
N HIS A 594 19.63 0.89 -14.93
CA HIS A 594 19.76 2.34 -14.91
C HIS A 594 19.57 2.84 -16.34
N THR A 595 18.42 3.40 -16.65
CA THR A 595 18.09 3.80 -18.04
C THR A 595 18.73 5.14 -18.40
N SER A 596 18.96 5.41 -19.69
CA SER A 596 19.33 6.77 -20.10
C SER A 596 18.08 7.67 -20.09
N PRO A 597 18.14 8.89 -19.50
CA PRO A 597 16.99 9.80 -19.48
C PRO A 597 16.42 10.13 -20.87
N LYS A 598 17.28 10.14 -21.90
CA LYS A 598 16.87 10.44 -23.30
C LYS A 598 16.10 9.30 -23.95
N THR A 599 16.29 8.08 -23.46
CA THR A 599 15.77 6.83 -24.05
C THR A 599 14.97 6.02 -23.04
N ALA A 600 14.62 6.61 -21.88
CA ALA A 600 14.00 5.94 -20.74
C ALA A 600 12.80 5.09 -21.15
N MET A 601 11.84 5.67 -21.88
CA MET A 601 10.67 4.92 -22.35
C MET A 601 11.00 3.68 -23.20
N LYS A 602 12.00 3.77 -24.08
CA LYS A 602 12.39 2.65 -24.95
C LYS A 602 13.09 1.56 -24.14
N GLU A 603 13.99 1.96 -23.24
CA GLU A 603 14.70 1.02 -22.38
C GLU A 603 13.74 0.34 -21.38
N ILE A 604 12.79 1.08 -20.80
CA ILE A 604 11.76 0.50 -19.93
C ILE A 604 10.88 -0.49 -20.70
N ASP A 605 10.46 -0.17 -21.93
CA ASP A 605 9.67 -1.13 -22.71
C ASP A 605 10.48 -2.39 -23.05
N GLU A 606 11.77 -2.24 -23.37
CA GLU A 606 12.62 -3.37 -23.74
C GLU A 606 12.94 -4.32 -22.58
N LEU A 607 12.84 -3.84 -21.32
CA LEU A 607 12.90 -4.71 -20.14
C LEU A 607 11.83 -5.82 -20.17
N TYR A 608 10.73 -5.66 -20.93
CA TYR A 608 9.72 -6.71 -21.11
C TYR A 608 10.30 -7.89 -21.92
N THR A 609 11.12 -7.59 -22.94
CA THR A 609 11.84 -8.61 -23.70
C THR A 609 12.89 -9.29 -22.82
N VAL A 610 13.63 -8.52 -22.01
CA VAL A 610 14.60 -9.04 -21.05
C VAL A 610 13.93 -10.03 -20.08
N PHE A 611 12.81 -9.63 -19.49
CA PHE A 611 12.00 -10.50 -18.62
C PHE A 611 11.62 -11.81 -19.31
N LYS A 612 11.09 -11.76 -20.55
CA LYS A 612 10.75 -12.98 -21.31
C LYS A 612 11.96 -13.87 -21.56
N GLY A 613 13.13 -13.28 -21.82
CA GLY A 613 14.39 -14.00 -21.98
C GLY A 613 14.80 -14.73 -20.71
N ILE A 614 14.72 -14.04 -19.57
CA ILE A 614 14.98 -14.62 -18.24
C ILE A 614 14.00 -15.74 -17.90
N TYR A 615 12.71 -15.55 -18.15
CA TYR A 615 11.71 -16.58 -17.96
C TYR A 615 12.02 -17.84 -18.80
N ARG A 616 12.44 -17.65 -20.05
CA ARG A 616 12.85 -18.78 -20.91
C ARG A 616 14.11 -19.48 -20.39
N LYS A 617 15.10 -18.72 -19.93
CA LYS A 617 16.40 -19.21 -19.46
C LYS A 617 16.29 -20.00 -18.15
N TRP A 618 15.59 -19.47 -17.15
CA TRP A 618 15.58 -20.04 -15.79
C TRP A 618 14.25 -20.65 -15.37
N LYS A 619 13.19 -20.51 -16.17
CA LYS A 619 11.83 -20.98 -15.84
C LYS A 619 11.36 -20.47 -14.47
N ASN A 620 11.76 -19.24 -14.13
CA ASN A 620 11.40 -18.60 -12.88
C ASN A 620 10.50 -17.39 -13.17
N ASP A 621 9.30 -17.42 -12.61
CA ASP A 621 8.31 -16.33 -12.71
C ASP A 621 8.54 -15.22 -11.69
N ASN A 622 9.27 -15.49 -10.60
CA ASN A 622 9.54 -14.58 -9.48
C ASN A 622 10.66 -13.60 -9.83
N VAL A 623 10.30 -12.51 -10.50
CA VAL A 623 11.24 -11.51 -10.99
C VAL A 623 10.96 -10.15 -10.37
N MET A 624 12.01 -9.47 -9.93
CA MET A 624 12.00 -8.09 -9.48
C MET A 624 12.90 -7.25 -10.40
N ILE A 625 12.36 -6.20 -11.00
CA ILE A 625 13.10 -5.20 -11.77
C ILE A 625 13.22 -3.96 -10.90
N LEU A 626 14.44 -3.45 -10.72
CA LEU A 626 14.70 -2.33 -9.81
C LEU A 626 15.86 -1.44 -10.25
N GLY A 627 15.79 -0.16 -9.86
CA GLY A 627 16.81 0.85 -10.15
C GLY A 627 16.23 2.18 -10.62
N ASP A 628 17.12 3.10 -10.98
CA ASP A 628 16.81 4.37 -11.62
C ASP A 628 16.35 4.15 -13.07
N LEU A 629 15.03 4.06 -13.23
CA LEU A 629 14.42 3.87 -14.54
C LEU A 629 14.15 5.20 -15.24
N ASN A 630 14.48 6.35 -14.65
CA ASN A 630 14.06 7.67 -15.13
C ASN A 630 12.55 7.70 -15.44
N ALA A 631 11.75 6.95 -14.66
CA ALA A 631 10.36 6.62 -14.94
C ALA A 631 9.36 7.70 -14.49
N GLY A 632 9.61 8.97 -14.83
CA GLY A 632 8.73 10.06 -14.42
C GLY A 632 9.09 11.40 -15.03
N CYS A 633 8.32 12.43 -14.64
CA CYS A 633 8.56 13.82 -15.02
C CYS A 633 8.75 13.98 -16.55
N SER A 634 9.72 14.77 -17.00
CA SER A 634 9.94 15.04 -18.42
C SER A 634 10.45 13.85 -19.24
N TYR A 635 10.88 12.76 -18.61
CA TYR A 635 11.49 11.61 -19.30
C TYR A 635 10.46 10.58 -19.77
N VAL A 636 9.29 10.53 -19.13
CA VAL A 636 8.19 9.64 -19.53
C VAL A 636 6.89 10.42 -19.63
N THR A 637 6.29 10.44 -20.82
CA THR A 637 5.00 11.10 -21.05
C THR A 637 3.84 10.19 -20.68
N ILE A 638 2.68 10.77 -20.31
CA ILE A 638 1.45 10.01 -19.99
C ILE A 638 1.02 9.13 -21.16
N LYS A 639 1.08 9.64 -22.39
CA LYS A 639 0.80 8.86 -23.61
C LYS A 639 1.82 7.73 -23.79
N GLY A 640 3.08 8.01 -23.48
CA GLY A 640 4.17 7.06 -23.49
C GLY A 640 3.97 5.86 -22.58
N TRP A 641 3.49 6.09 -21.34
CA TRP A 641 3.21 5.02 -20.39
C TRP A 641 2.26 3.95 -20.92
N ARG A 642 1.26 4.34 -21.73
CA ARG A 642 0.30 3.39 -22.33
C ARG A 642 0.95 2.44 -23.33
N ALA A 643 2.05 2.85 -23.95
CA ALA A 643 2.78 2.04 -24.93
C ALA A 643 3.82 1.10 -24.28
N VAL A 644 4.21 1.36 -23.03
CA VAL A 644 5.20 0.54 -22.31
C VAL A 644 4.55 -0.77 -21.86
N ARG A 645 5.00 -1.91 -22.40
CA ARG A 645 4.46 -3.25 -22.11
C ARG A 645 4.51 -3.62 -20.63
N LEU A 646 5.62 -3.27 -19.96
CA LEU A 646 5.80 -3.45 -18.52
C LEU A 646 4.79 -2.69 -17.66
N ARG A 647 4.21 -1.61 -18.18
CA ARG A 647 3.24 -0.80 -17.46
C ARG A 647 1.81 -1.22 -17.76
N SER A 648 1.53 -1.61 -19.00
CA SER A 648 0.20 -2.02 -19.44
C SER A 648 -0.17 -3.45 -19.04
N ASP A 649 0.80 -4.34 -18.81
CA ASP A 649 0.54 -5.70 -18.34
C ASP A 649 0.29 -5.74 -16.82
N PRO A 650 -0.94 -6.09 -16.37
CA PRO A 650 -1.32 -6.05 -14.95
C PRO A 650 -0.62 -7.10 -14.09
N ARG A 651 0.11 -8.06 -14.69
CA ARG A 651 0.92 -9.03 -13.96
C ARG A 651 2.20 -8.41 -13.39
N PHE A 652 2.62 -7.26 -13.92
CA PHE A 652 3.72 -6.48 -13.38
C PHE A 652 3.18 -5.49 -12.35
N ARG A 653 3.57 -5.68 -11.09
CA ARG A 653 3.16 -4.82 -9.99
C ARG A 653 4.24 -3.78 -9.75
N TRP A 654 3.92 -2.52 -10.03
CA TRP A 654 4.76 -1.37 -9.74
C TRP A 654 4.59 -1.01 -8.27
N LEU A 655 5.59 -1.31 -7.45
CA LEU A 655 5.53 -1.12 -6.00
C LEU A 655 5.82 0.32 -5.59
N ILE A 656 6.72 0.98 -6.30
CA ILE A 656 6.97 2.42 -6.18
C ILE A 656 6.02 3.15 -7.15
N GLY A 657 5.04 3.86 -6.59
CA GLY A 657 4.00 4.58 -7.32
C GLY A 657 4.49 5.85 -8.01
N ASP A 658 3.70 6.40 -8.93
CA ASP A 658 4.06 7.62 -9.68
C ASP A 658 4.09 8.90 -8.83
N GLU A 659 3.38 8.89 -7.70
CA GLU A 659 3.28 10.01 -6.75
C GLU A 659 4.42 10.03 -5.73
N GLN A 660 5.32 9.03 -5.74
CA GLN A 660 6.43 8.97 -4.79
C GLN A 660 7.62 9.80 -5.31
N ASP A 661 8.26 10.54 -4.40
CA ASP A 661 9.48 11.29 -4.73
C ASP A 661 10.71 10.45 -4.44
N THR A 662 11.49 10.15 -5.48
CA THR A 662 12.76 9.44 -5.33
C THR A 662 13.95 10.37 -5.49
N THR A 663 13.73 11.70 -5.49
CA THR A 663 14.79 12.70 -5.69
C THR A 663 15.08 13.51 -4.42
N VAL A 664 16.35 13.85 -4.18
CA VAL A 664 16.78 14.56 -2.96
C VAL A 664 16.43 16.06 -3.00
N ARG A 665 16.47 16.65 -4.21
CA ARG A 665 16.30 18.10 -4.40
C ARG A 665 14.85 18.51 -4.15
N LYS A 666 14.63 19.50 -3.30
CA LYS A 666 13.31 20.07 -2.97
C LYS A 666 12.54 20.63 -4.17
N ARG A 667 13.26 21.00 -5.24
CA ARG A 667 12.68 21.57 -6.46
C ARG A 667 12.22 20.51 -7.47
N THR A 668 12.54 19.25 -7.24
CA THR A 668 12.11 18.12 -8.06
C THR A 668 11.14 17.27 -7.24
N HIS A 669 10.23 16.60 -7.94
CA HIS A 669 9.29 15.67 -7.35
C HIS A 669 9.00 14.59 -8.39
N CYS A 670 9.86 13.57 -8.44
CA CYS A 670 9.90 12.62 -9.55
C CYS A 670 10.09 11.19 -9.05
N ALA A 671 9.25 10.28 -9.53
CA ALA A 671 9.36 8.84 -9.29
C ALA A 671 10.30 8.17 -10.31
N TYR A 672 11.58 8.52 -10.29
CA TYR A 672 12.56 7.99 -11.25
C TYR A 672 12.94 6.55 -10.96
N ASP A 673 13.25 6.28 -9.69
CA ASP A 673 13.65 4.98 -9.18
C ASP A 673 12.43 4.10 -8.94
N ARG A 674 12.47 2.83 -9.35
CA ARG A 674 11.30 1.96 -9.30
C ARG A 674 11.67 0.58 -8.77
N ILE A 675 10.66 -0.09 -8.23
CA ILE A 675 10.66 -1.52 -7.94
C ILE A 675 9.40 -2.10 -8.58
N ILE A 676 9.59 -3.06 -9.47
CA ILE A 676 8.52 -3.73 -10.22
C ILE A 676 8.65 -5.23 -9.99
N VAL A 677 7.56 -5.90 -9.63
CA VAL A 677 7.57 -7.35 -9.37
C VAL A 677 6.61 -8.10 -10.29
N HIS A 678 7.03 -9.29 -10.72
CA HIS A 678 6.22 -10.26 -11.46
C HIS A 678 6.35 -11.62 -10.78
N GLY A 679 5.25 -12.40 -10.78
CA GLY A 679 5.20 -13.74 -10.19
C GLY A 679 4.35 -13.78 -8.92
N ARG A 680 3.43 -14.75 -8.83
CA ARG A 680 2.46 -14.82 -7.73
C ARG A 680 3.11 -14.98 -6.36
N GLU A 681 4.18 -15.77 -6.28
CA GLU A 681 4.88 -16.07 -5.02
C GLU A 681 5.70 -14.88 -4.51
N ILE A 682 6.45 -14.19 -5.38
CA ILE A 682 7.16 -12.97 -4.96
C ILE A 682 6.18 -11.86 -4.60
N ILE A 683 5.07 -11.70 -5.34
CA ILE A 683 4.03 -10.71 -5.03
C ILE A 683 3.39 -10.98 -3.67
N SER A 684 3.07 -12.24 -3.34
CA SER A 684 2.49 -12.59 -2.03
C SER A 684 3.50 -12.47 -0.88
N SER A 685 4.79 -12.57 -1.22
CA SER A 685 5.91 -12.39 -0.30
C SER A 685 6.20 -10.92 0.02
N VAL A 686 5.75 -9.95 -0.78
CA VAL A 686 5.93 -8.53 -0.44
C VAL A 686 5.15 -8.19 0.85
N VAL A 687 5.81 -7.51 1.79
CA VAL A 687 5.15 -6.92 2.96
C VAL A 687 4.32 -5.72 2.49
N PRO A 688 2.99 -5.71 2.66
CA PRO A 688 2.14 -4.61 2.21
C PRO A 688 2.60 -3.26 2.80
N GLY A 689 2.70 -2.23 1.95
CA GLY A 689 3.11 -0.88 2.37
C GLY A 689 4.61 -0.70 2.65
N SER A 690 5.44 -1.75 2.55
CA SER A 690 6.89 -1.64 2.78
C SER A 690 7.65 -0.94 1.64
N ALA A 691 7.07 -0.89 0.44
CA ALA A 691 7.73 -0.33 -0.74
C ALA A 691 7.66 1.21 -0.73
N GLN A 692 8.81 1.86 -0.53
CA GLN A 692 8.89 3.32 -0.42
C GLN A 692 10.30 3.85 -0.70
N PRO A 693 10.45 5.15 -1.02
CA PRO A 693 11.74 5.82 -1.01
C PRO A 693 12.22 6.02 0.43
N PHE A 694 13.49 5.73 0.70
CA PHE A 694 14.13 6.02 1.97
C PHE A 694 14.73 7.43 1.96
N ASN A 695 14.00 8.38 2.53
CA ASN A 695 14.45 9.78 2.67
C ASN A 695 15.54 9.89 3.75
N PHE A 696 16.78 9.58 3.38
CA PHE A 696 17.93 9.65 4.29
C PHE A 696 18.27 11.08 4.73
N LYS A 697 17.85 12.09 3.95
CA LYS A 697 18.00 13.51 4.31
C LYS A 697 17.20 13.82 5.58
N GLU A 698 15.93 13.42 5.62
CA GLU A 698 15.09 13.59 6.81
C GLU A 698 15.52 12.64 7.94
N SER A 699 15.75 11.36 7.62
CA SER A 699 16.07 10.33 8.61
C SER A 699 17.37 10.59 9.36
N PHE A 700 18.35 11.25 8.72
CA PHE A 700 19.62 11.60 9.34
C PHE A 700 19.78 13.10 9.61
N HIS A 701 18.69 13.87 9.51
CA HIS A 701 18.65 15.32 9.78
C HIS A 701 19.71 16.11 8.99
N LEU A 702 19.92 15.75 7.73
CA LEU A 702 20.87 16.40 6.85
C LEU A 702 20.25 17.64 6.19
N THR A 703 21.07 18.64 5.94
CA THR A 703 20.72 19.71 5.01
C THR A 703 20.61 19.15 3.58
N GLU A 704 19.91 19.85 2.69
CA GLU A 704 19.85 19.45 1.27
C GLU A 704 21.25 19.38 0.65
N GLN A 705 22.15 20.30 1.02
CA GLN A 705 23.52 20.32 0.52
C GLN A 705 24.30 19.06 0.95
N GLU A 706 24.25 18.70 2.23
CA GLU A 706 24.91 17.49 2.74
C GLU A 706 24.32 16.22 2.10
N ALA A 707 23.01 16.17 1.92
CA ALA A 707 22.36 15.04 1.26
C ALA A 707 22.80 14.91 -0.21
N LEU A 708 22.94 16.02 -0.93
CA LEU A 708 23.43 16.05 -2.32
C LEU A 708 24.91 15.67 -2.45
N GLU A 709 25.72 15.76 -1.40
CA GLU A 709 27.08 15.18 -1.43
C GLU A 709 27.02 13.65 -1.47
N VAL A 710 26.00 13.04 -0.86
CA VAL A 710 25.76 11.59 -0.86
C VAL A 710 25.16 11.12 -2.18
N SER A 711 24.01 11.66 -2.59
CA SER A 711 23.39 11.40 -3.88
C SER A 711 22.29 12.43 -4.16
N ASP A 712 21.86 12.57 -5.42
CA ASP A 712 20.64 13.29 -5.79
C ASP A 712 19.39 12.41 -5.89
N HIS A 713 19.53 11.10 -5.67
CA HIS A 713 18.44 10.14 -5.55
C HIS A 713 18.28 9.61 -4.12
N PHE A 714 17.08 9.20 -3.74
CA PHE A 714 16.83 8.39 -2.55
C PHE A 714 16.85 6.90 -2.93
N PRO A 715 17.37 6.02 -2.06
CA PRO A 715 17.17 4.58 -2.24
C PRO A 715 15.68 4.26 -2.27
N VAL A 716 15.24 3.37 -3.15
CA VAL A 716 13.92 2.72 -3.05
C VAL A 716 14.09 1.37 -2.36
N GLU A 717 13.25 1.09 -1.37
CA GLU A 717 13.32 -0.12 -0.55
C GLU A 717 12.01 -0.91 -0.59
N VAL A 718 12.06 -2.22 -0.36
CA VAL A 718 10.92 -3.12 -0.18
C VAL A 718 11.28 -4.28 0.75
N ASP A 719 10.32 -4.74 1.54
CA ASP A 719 10.51 -5.88 2.45
C ASP A 719 9.79 -7.14 1.93
N LEU A 720 10.48 -8.29 1.99
CA LEU A 720 9.91 -9.61 1.75
C LEU A 720 9.67 -10.37 3.05
N LYS A 721 8.49 -10.98 3.16
CA LYS A 721 8.02 -11.71 4.33
C LYS A 721 8.95 -12.89 4.68
N PRO A 722 9.27 -13.06 5.97
CA PRO A 722 10.01 -14.21 6.46
C PRO A 722 9.15 -15.49 6.40
N ASN A 723 9.82 -16.63 6.36
CA ASN A 723 9.20 -17.94 6.49
C ASN A 723 9.24 -18.39 7.95
N HIS A 724 8.08 -18.40 8.60
CA HIS A 724 7.93 -18.75 10.02
C HIS A 724 8.42 -20.17 10.40
N ARG A 725 8.57 -21.10 9.45
CA ARG A 725 9.06 -22.46 9.73
C ARG A 725 10.58 -22.59 9.84
N TYR A 726 11.36 -21.65 9.29
CA TYR A 726 12.82 -21.76 9.26
C TYR A 726 13.48 -21.29 10.57
N LEU A 727 12.87 -20.33 11.27
CA LEU A 727 13.41 -19.73 12.49
C LEU A 727 13.34 -20.70 13.71
N LEU A 728 12.26 -21.46 13.84
CA LEU A 728 12.08 -22.45 14.90
C LEU A 728 13.11 -23.59 14.91
N ARG A 729 13.85 -23.80 13.82
CA ARG A 729 14.81 -24.91 13.68
C ARG A 729 16.26 -24.54 13.96
N HIS A 730 16.56 -23.24 14.10
CA HIS A 730 17.91 -22.74 14.34
C HIS A 730 18.05 -22.03 15.70
N GLU A 731 16.94 -21.84 16.44
CA GLU A 731 16.92 -21.35 17.82
C GLU A 731 16.75 -22.45 18.88
N LEU A 732 16.54 -23.71 18.44
CA LEU A 732 16.59 -24.93 19.24
C LEU A 732 17.90 -25.66 18.94
#